data_AF-A0A9X2M3D2-F1
#
_entry.id   AF-A0A9X2M3D2-F1
#
_cell.length_a   1.000
_cell.length_b   1.000
_cell.length_c   1.000
_cell.angle_alpha   90.00
_cell.angle_beta   90.00
_cell.angle_gamma   90.00
#
_symmetry.space_group_name_H-M   'P 1'
#
loop_
_entity.id
_entity.type
_entity.pdbx_description
1 polymer ?
#
loop_
_entity_poly.entity_id
_entity_poly.type
_entity_poly.pdbx_seq_one_letter_code
_entity_poly.pdbx_strand_id
1 'polypeptide(L)'
;MSLLGGIRPPIAVLSVLLLSLAGITALTLGKPDNALVPKAVLTSQQYVAEDGAIALRASLDESVTDLTGTATLFNEGRPVAADTVLDKVGQVYQKWRGTAVIEIKSGKMLAARGENVPLTAIELGKLSRDDGLAPRMVRLENGQTRLIILALLSWKGQPQQLLVASSTLSFPGVDLGPGRAIGVVDSTGRLLSSHGALDSEAAKKQLSAFAKTAARKGRQHPIKAKEPGAGGYTGVSGHLTGGAAKDVRTVGGYATLTPPRPGEATTASSLGLTVVTEVGVTAKVSQITRPAFGLAAAGALLLIGALAVLVLLGTVQRPLIRLFLESRRLTRGDLARPVSVPRAGEAARVGAALERLRRQLQGEPADVEGPAVRKGLGARALVAVCAVLLLVWSVPLLLVLNRADSSVKVPAQFVHDQKSRTVTLSDRVRRALNEGHADLSAVAALIGDRTTPEDMEKVLERTMQEHDRYESVYVLGADGEILARAGDSPHHKDGEAPSKQAIEVTGEGGKKPVVTATAGAPGRGGAAVVGEFRIEFVNALLGRQGMGEVRVVDAKGRVIGGDSGYLAFEKAPSYLTSMLAMKRPQATVQRGGTVRVAAVAPFSGGGAAKSLEWSLASWQPASALAIPEYSLQNRTVLAGLLGLTAAAACLGWLHIVVVRPLRALAGQAEALAAGDRKTVLFPRHHDEVGAVVRSLELIRQQLQEQPRKRDGGSRTPAGVGRN
;
A
#
# COMPACT_ATOMS: atom_id res chain seq x y z
N MET A 1 8.03 -19.47 48.30
CA MET A 1 6.81 -19.80 47.51
C MET A 1 7.07 -19.35 46.09
N SER A 2 6.97 -20.24 45.11
CA SER A 2 7.30 -19.90 43.72
C SER A 2 6.35 -18.84 43.18
N LEU A 3 6.88 -17.70 42.76
CA LEU A 3 6.16 -16.57 42.17
C LEU A 3 5.53 -16.90 40.78
N LEU A 4 5.80 -18.10 40.24
CA LEU A 4 5.41 -18.49 38.87
C LEU A 4 4.37 -19.63 38.80
N GLY A 5 3.94 -20.21 39.92
CA GLY A 5 2.91 -21.25 39.95
C GLY A 5 1.62 -20.80 40.63
N GLY A 6 0.48 -20.80 39.93
CA GLY A 6 -0.87 -20.70 40.52
C GLY A 6 -1.82 -19.69 39.88
N ILE A 7 -2.85 -19.29 40.64
CA ILE A 7 -3.98 -18.44 40.15
C ILE A 7 -3.61 -16.96 40.06
N ARG A 8 -2.56 -16.53 40.77
CA ARG A 8 -2.17 -15.11 40.85
C ARG A 8 -1.54 -14.57 39.56
N PRO A 9 -0.61 -15.29 38.89
CA PRO A 9 -0.02 -14.81 37.63
C PRO A 9 -1.05 -14.53 36.51
N PRO A 10 -2.03 -15.42 36.22
CA PRO A 10 -3.04 -15.15 35.18
C PRO A 10 -3.89 -13.90 35.44
N ILE A 11 -4.29 -13.66 36.70
CA ILE A 11 -5.10 -12.49 37.08
C ILE A 11 -4.26 -11.20 37.01
N ALA A 12 -3.00 -11.26 37.43
CA ALA A 12 -2.08 -10.13 37.33
C ALA A 12 -1.79 -9.77 35.86
N VAL A 13 -1.52 -10.77 35.02
CA VAL A 13 -1.31 -10.58 33.57
C VAL A 13 -2.54 -10.00 32.91
N LEU A 14 -3.74 -10.51 33.23
CA LEU A 14 -5.00 -9.94 32.74
C LEU A 14 -5.15 -8.46 33.14
N SER A 15 -4.82 -8.11 34.38
CA SER A 15 -4.89 -6.72 34.86
C SER A 15 -3.93 -5.80 34.12
N VAL A 16 -2.68 -6.25 33.92
CA VAL A 16 -1.66 -5.51 33.16
C VAL A 16 -2.06 -5.33 31.70
N LEU A 17 -2.60 -6.37 31.06
CA LEU A 17 -3.08 -6.30 29.68
C LEU A 17 -4.28 -5.34 29.54
N LEU A 18 -5.23 -5.36 30.47
CA LEU A 18 -6.38 -4.44 30.47
C LEU A 18 -5.95 -2.99 30.69
N LEU A 19 -5.01 -2.74 31.60
CA LEU A 19 -4.42 -1.41 31.81
C LEU A 19 -3.66 -0.93 30.57
N SER A 20 -2.87 -1.80 29.96
CA SER A 20 -2.12 -1.49 28.74
C SER A 20 -3.06 -1.17 27.58
N LEU A 21 -4.11 -1.98 27.40
CA LEU A 21 -5.14 -1.77 26.38
C LEU A 21 -5.94 -0.48 26.63
N ALA A 22 -6.27 -0.16 27.88
CA ALA A 22 -6.92 1.11 28.23
C ALA A 22 -6.03 2.30 27.88
N GLY A 23 -4.72 2.23 28.19
CA GLY A 23 -3.74 3.24 27.80
C GLY A 23 -3.63 3.41 26.29
N ILE A 24 -3.52 2.30 25.54
CA ILE A 24 -3.52 2.31 24.07
C ILE A 24 -4.82 2.90 23.53
N THR A 25 -5.96 2.52 24.08
CA THR A 25 -7.28 3.02 23.66
C THR A 25 -7.38 4.54 23.87
N ALA A 26 -6.96 5.04 25.04
CA ALA A 26 -6.93 6.46 25.34
C ALA A 26 -5.98 7.24 24.40
N LEU A 27 -4.80 6.69 24.10
CA LEU A 27 -3.82 7.36 23.23
C LEU A 27 -4.19 7.32 21.74
N THR A 28 -4.77 6.22 21.26
CA THR A 28 -5.06 6.03 19.84
C THR A 28 -6.38 6.66 19.43
N LEU A 29 -7.39 6.61 20.30
CA LEU A 29 -8.73 7.17 20.06
C LEU A 29 -8.91 8.57 20.67
N GLY A 30 -8.11 8.93 21.68
CA GLY A 30 -8.22 10.21 22.39
C GLY A 30 -7.32 11.32 21.85
N LYS A 31 -6.34 11.01 20.98
CA LYS A 31 -5.58 12.07 20.29
C LYS A 31 -6.46 12.69 19.21
N PRO A 32 -6.76 14.00 19.29
CA PRO A 32 -7.44 14.67 18.20
C PRO A 32 -6.48 14.67 17.01
N ASP A 33 -6.96 14.20 15.85
CA ASP A 33 -6.25 14.47 14.59
C ASP A 33 -6.44 15.96 14.30
N ASN A 34 -5.63 16.81 14.96
CA ASN A 34 -5.58 18.26 14.79
C ASN A 34 -5.03 18.66 13.40
N ALA A 35 -5.02 17.73 12.45
CA ALA A 35 -4.64 18.00 11.09
C ALA A 35 -5.72 18.88 10.45
N LEU A 36 -5.37 20.14 10.22
CA LEU A 36 -6.17 21.10 9.47
C LEU A 36 -6.49 20.62 8.05
N VAL A 37 -5.69 19.71 7.51
CA VAL A 37 -5.87 19.08 6.20
C VAL A 37 -5.81 17.56 6.37
N PRO A 38 -6.80 16.79 5.87
CA PRO A 38 -6.78 15.33 5.94
C PRO A 38 -5.53 14.70 5.30
N LYS A 39 -5.00 13.62 5.89
CA LYS A 39 -3.82 12.88 5.35
C LYS A 39 -4.05 12.43 3.91
N ALA A 40 -5.28 12.01 3.55
CA ALA A 40 -5.65 11.70 2.17
C ALA A 40 -5.34 12.82 1.17
N VAL A 41 -5.58 14.09 1.54
CA VAL A 41 -5.30 15.24 0.65
C VAL A 41 -3.80 15.47 0.52
N LEU A 42 -3.05 15.36 1.63
CA LEU A 42 -1.60 15.50 1.64
C LEU A 42 -0.92 14.42 0.79
N THR A 43 -1.30 13.16 0.99
CA THR A 43 -0.82 12.04 0.18
C THR A 43 -1.21 12.19 -1.29
N SER A 44 -2.40 12.72 -1.59
CA SER A 44 -2.78 13.02 -2.97
C SER A 44 -1.85 14.07 -3.62
N GLN A 45 -1.44 15.11 -2.88
CA GLN A 45 -0.48 16.10 -3.42
C GLN A 45 0.88 15.49 -3.74
N GLN A 46 1.36 14.57 -2.89
CA GLN A 46 2.56 13.78 -3.17
C GLN A 46 2.41 13.04 -4.50
N TYR A 47 1.30 12.32 -4.71
CA TYR A 47 1.09 11.57 -5.93
C TYR A 47 0.96 12.45 -7.19
N VAL A 48 0.37 13.63 -7.09
CA VAL A 48 0.36 14.60 -8.19
C VAL A 48 1.79 15.02 -8.57
N ALA A 49 2.67 15.24 -7.58
CA ALA A 49 4.07 15.56 -7.85
C ALA A 49 4.83 14.37 -8.45
N GLU A 50 4.57 13.15 -7.98
CA GLU A 50 5.13 11.92 -8.58
C GLU A 50 4.72 11.78 -10.05
N ASP A 51 3.44 11.98 -10.37
CA ASP A 51 2.94 11.93 -11.75
C ASP A 51 3.61 12.99 -12.62
N GLY A 52 3.76 14.22 -12.10
CA GLY A 52 4.50 15.30 -12.77
C GLY A 52 5.97 14.97 -13.00
N ALA A 53 6.66 14.34 -12.04
CA ALA A 53 8.05 13.91 -12.18
C ALA A 53 8.21 12.80 -13.21
N ILE A 54 7.28 11.83 -13.25
CA ILE A 54 7.33 10.75 -14.24
C ILE A 54 6.99 11.29 -15.64
N ALA A 55 6.05 12.22 -15.76
CA ALA A 55 5.71 12.87 -17.03
C ALA A 55 6.89 13.71 -17.55
N LEU A 56 7.52 14.51 -16.68
CA LEU A 56 8.70 15.31 -17.05
C LEU A 56 9.87 14.41 -17.45
N ARG A 57 10.18 13.38 -16.66
CA ARG A 57 11.23 12.41 -17.00
C ARG A 57 10.98 11.78 -18.38
N ALA A 58 9.78 11.23 -18.59
CA ALA A 58 9.45 10.57 -19.85
C ALA A 58 9.60 11.52 -21.04
N SER A 59 9.12 12.76 -20.93
CA SER A 59 9.28 13.77 -21.98
C SER A 59 10.74 14.14 -22.26
N LEU A 60 11.60 14.18 -21.23
CA LEU A 60 13.03 14.47 -21.37
C LEU A 60 13.76 13.29 -22.01
N ASP A 61 13.55 12.08 -21.52
CA ASP A 61 14.14 10.86 -22.07
C ASP A 61 13.71 10.69 -23.54
N GLU A 62 12.43 10.82 -23.87
CA GLU A 62 11.92 10.75 -25.27
C GLU A 62 12.51 11.87 -26.15
N SER A 63 12.76 13.06 -25.60
CA SER A 63 13.39 14.13 -26.39
C SER A 63 14.85 13.83 -26.74
N VAL A 64 15.56 13.10 -25.87
CA VAL A 64 16.93 12.64 -26.12
C VAL A 64 16.93 11.46 -27.08
N THR A 65 16.04 10.48 -26.88
CA THR A 65 15.89 9.31 -27.75
C THR A 65 15.58 9.74 -29.18
N ASP A 66 14.56 10.57 -29.40
CA ASP A 66 14.16 10.96 -30.76
C ASP A 66 15.26 11.70 -31.52
N LEU A 67 16.01 12.59 -30.85
CA LEU A 67 17.10 13.32 -31.50
C LEU A 67 18.26 12.39 -31.85
N THR A 68 18.60 11.47 -30.94
CA THR A 68 19.71 10.52 -31.10
C THR A 68 19.36 9.45 -32.13
N GLY A 69 18.15 8.91 -32.09
CA GLY A 69 17.62 7.96 -33.07
C GLY A 69 17.59 8.59 -34.46
N THR A 70 17.07 9.81 -34.59
CA THR A 70 17.10 10.54 -35.88
C THR A 70 18.52 10.74 -36.40
N ALA A 71 19.45 11.20 -35.56
CA ALA A 71 20.85 11.35 -35.96
C ALA A 71 21.47 10.02 -36.41
N THR A 72 21.15 8.92 -35.72
CA THR A 72 21.72 7.62 -36.08
C THR A 72 21.13 7.06 -37.37
N LEU A 73 19.83 7.22 -37.60
CA LEU A 73 19.20 6.89 -38.88
C LEU A 73 19.85 7.64 -40.05
N PHE A 74 20.24 8.90 -39.86
CA PHE A 74 21.01 9.64 -40.87
C PHE A 74 22.43 9.11 -41.08
N ASN A 75 23.10 8.65 -40.02
CA ASN A 75 24.47 8.13 -40.08
C ASN A 75 24.57 6.80 -40.84
N GLU A 76 23.50 6.00 -40.86
CA GLU A 76 23.41 4.75 -41.64
C GLU A 76 23.14 5.01 -43.13
N GLY A 77 22.50 6.15 -43.44
CA GLY A 77 22.22 6.57 -44.80
C GLY A 77 23.41 7.23 -45.51
N ARG A 78 23.16 7.65 -46.76
CA ARG A 78 24.12 8.50 -47.49
C ARG A 78 24.21 9.88 -46.83
N PRO A 79 25.38 10.54 -46.88
CA PRO A 79 25.52 11.92 -46.40
C PRO A 79 24.48 12.85 -47.02
N VAL A 80 23.84 13.67 -46.19
CA VAL A 80 22.84 14.66 -46.60
C VAL A 80 23.24 16.06 -46.13
N ALA A 81 22.70 17.10 -46.76
CA ALA A 81 22.94 18.48 -46.35
C ALA A 81 22.31 18.78 -44.98
N ALA A 82 22.90 19.70 -44.22
CA ALA A 82 22.43 20.10 -42.91
C ALA A 82 20.98 20.62 -42.94
N ASP A 83 20.58 21.35 -43.99
CA ASP A 83 19.21 21.79 -44.20
C ASP A 83 18.23 20.61 -44.32
N THR A 84 18.60 19.57 -45.06
CA THR A 84 17.77 18.37 -45.24
C THR A 84 17.59 17.61 -43.91
N VAL A 85 18.62 17.57 -43.07
CA VAL A 85 18.51 17.01 -41.72
C VAL A 85 17.47 17.79 -40.92
N LEU A 86 17.60 19.12 -40.87
CA LEU A 86 16.70 19.95 -40.06
C LEU A 86 15.25 19.95 -40.57
N ASP A 87 15.05 19.91 -41.89
CA ASP A 87 13.71 19.87 -42.49
C ASP A 87 12.99 18.56 -42.16
N LYS A 88 13.69 17.42 -42.23
CA LYS A 88 13.14 16.12 -41.84
C LYS A 88 12.88 16.02 -40.34
N VAL A 89 13.82 16.49 -39.51
CA VAL A 89 13.67 16.55 -38.05
C VAL A 89 12.43 17.36 -37.66
N GLY A 90 12.22 18.52 -38.29
CA GLY A 90 11.06 19.38 -38.03
C GLY A 90 9.74 18.87 -38.61
N GLN A 91 9.78 18.11 -39.71
CA GLN A 91 8.59 17.49 -40.31
C GLN A 91 8.06 16.35 -39.46
N VAL A 92 8.95 15.52 -38.92
CA VAL A 92 8.60 14.35 -38.10
C VAL A 92 8.27 14.77 -36.66
N TYR A 93 9.07 15.66 -36.06
CA TYR A 93 8.94 16.03 -34.66
C TYR A 93 8.73 17.55 -34.48
N GLN A 94 7.54 17.94 -34.05
CA GLN A 94 7.19 19.34 -33.78
C GLN A 94 7.34 19.75 -32.30
N LYS A 95 8.37 19.22 -31.61
CA LYS A 95 8.54 19.40 -30.15
C LYS A 95 9.66 20.36 -29.72
N TRP A 96 10.60 20.67 -30.63
CA TRP A 96 11.71 21.56 -30.33
C TRP A 96 11.38 23.01 -30.71
N ARG A 97 11.90 23.96 -29.92
CA ARG A 97 11.75 25.40 -30.18
C ARG A 97 12.75 25.88 -31.24
N GLY A 98 13.93 25.28 -31.26
CA GLY A 98 14.96 25.56 -32.24
C GLY A 98 15.88 24.36 -32.43
N THR A 99 16.39 24.20 -33.64
CA THR A 99 17.34 23.15 -34.01
C THR A 99 18.48 23.75 -34.82
N ALA A 100 19.68 23.22 -34.67
CA ALA A 100 20.87 23.68 -35.39
C ALA A 100 21.83 22.52 -35.68
N VAL A 101 22.59 22.63 -36.75
CA VAL A 101 23.69 21.72 -37.10
C VAL A 101 24.99 22.50 -37.13
N ILE A 102 26.02 22.00 -36.45
CA ILE A 102 27.31 22.70 -36.29
C ILE A 102 28.43 21.73 -36.64
N GLU A 103 29.43 22.18 -37.38
CA GLU A 103 30.64 21.40 -37.59
C GLU A 103 31.54 21.47 -36.34
N ILE A 104 31.90 20.32 -35.76
CA ILE A 104 32.57 20.25 -34.44
C ILE A 104 33.96 20.88 -34.48
N LYS A 105 34.74 20.64 -35.54
CA LYS A 105 36.14 21.11 -35.63
C LYS A 105 36.26 22.62 -35.79
N SER A 106 35.41 23.22 -36.64
CA SER A 106 35.47 24.66 -36.94
C SER A 106 34.58 25.50 -36.04
N GLY A 107 33.59 24.87 -35.37
CA GLY A 107 32.52 25.57 -34.67
C GLY A 107 31.55 26.31 -35.60
N LYS A 108 31.67 26.12 -36.92
CA LYS A 108 30.81 26.77 -37.90
C LYS A 108 29.40 26.22 -37.84
N MET A 109 28.41 27.10 -37.68
CA MET A 109 27.01 26.76 -37.85
C MET A 109 26.73 26.49 -39.33
N LEU A 110 26.22 25.29 -39.64
CA LEU A 110 25.91 24.85 -40.99
C LEU A 110 24.46 25.15 -41.38
N ALA A 111 23.52 24.96 -40.44
CA ALA A 111 22.10 25.28 -40.63
C ALA A 111 21.41 25.52 -39.27
N ALA A 112 20.30 26.24 -39.28
CA ALA A 112 19.41 26.43 -38.12
C ALA A 112 17.93 26.55 -38.55
N ARG A 113 17.01 26.19 -37.65
CA ARG A 113 15.56 26.37 -37.77
C ARG A 113 14.96 26.78 -36.42
N GLY A 114 13.89 27.58 -36.44
CA GLY A 114 13.16 27.99 -35.22
C GLY A 114 13.87 29.09 -34.41
N GLU A 115 13.71 29.03 -33.08
CA GLU A 115 14.36 29.96 -32.15
C GLU A 115 15.89 29.78 -32.10
N ASN A 116 16.62 30.87 -31.84
CA ASN A 116 18.08 30.82 -31.70
C ASN A 116 18.51 29.88 -30.55
N VAL A 117 19.35 28.90 -30.89
CA VAL A 117 19.91 27.94 -29.94
C VAL A 117 21.09 28.58 -29.18
N PRO A 118 21.17 28.50 -27.84
CA PRO A 118 22.25 29.10 -27.06
C PRO A 118 23.54 28.28 -27.17
N LEU A 119 24.24 28.40 -28.31
CA LEU A 119 25.44 27.61 -28.62
C LEU A 119 26.65 27.95 -27.75
N THR A 120 26.69 29.14 -27.16
CA THR A 120 27.77 29.57 -26.24
C THR A 120 27.86 28.71 -24.98
N ALA A 121 26.80 27.98 -24.65
CA ALA A 121 26.77 27.04 -23.53
C ALA A 121 27.35 25.65 -23.87
N ILE A 122 27.74 25.41 -25.14
CA ILE A 122 28.28 24.13 -25.61
C ILE A 122 29.80 24.25 -25.76
N GLU A 123 30.51 23.55 -24.90
CA GLU A 123 31.97 23.45 -24.99
C GLU A 123 32.38 22.33 -25.97
N LEU A 124 32.56 22.68 -27.25
CA LEU A 124 32.85 21.71 -28.32
C LEU A 124 34.10 20.83 -28.03
N GLY A 125 35.12 21.38 -27.37
CA GLY A 125 36.33 20.65 -26.99
C GLY A 125 36.14 19.59 -25.90
N LYS A 126 34.99 19.54 -25.23
CA LYS A 126 34.65 18.54 -24.21
C LYS A 126 33.68 17.46 -24.73
N LEU A 127 33.27 17.51 -26.00
CA LEU A 127 32.32 16.56 -26.58
C LEU A 127 32.84 15.12 -26.64
N SER A 128 34.15 14.92 -26.67
CA SER A 128 34.80 13.59 -26.74
C SER A 128 34.88 12.87 -25.38
N ARG A 129 34.39 13.49 -24.30
CA ARG A 129 34.32 12.85 -22.97
C ARG A 129 33.09 11.96 -22.88
N ASP A 130 33.11 11.02 -21.93
CA ASP A 130 32.01 10.07 -21.70
C ASP A 130 30.64 10.75 -21.47
N ASP A 131 30.62 11.98 -20.93
CA ASP A 131 29.43 12.81 -20.69
C ASP A 131 29.28 14.00 -21.67
N GLY A 132 30.11 14.07 -22.71
CA GLY A 132 30.21 15.21 -23.61
C GLY A 132 28.89 15.55 -24.32
N LEU A 133 28.09 14.54 -24.66
CA LEU A 133 26.78 14.66 -25.32
C LEU A 133 25.59 14.71 -24.36
N ALA A 134 25.82 14.69 -23.03
CA ALA A 134 24.72 14.73 -22.07
C ALA A 134 23.90 16.04 -22.23
N PRO A 135 22.56 15.95 -22.05
CA PRO A 135 21.71 17.12 -22.11
C PRO A 135 21.98 18.04 -20.92
N ARG A 136 21.75 19.33 -21.12
CA ARG A 136 22.10 20.35 -20.13
C ARG A 136 21.09 21.48 -20.06
N MET A 137 20.98 22.07 -18.88
CA MET A 137 20.08 23.17 -18.57
C MET A 137 20.81 24.50 -18.73
N VAL A 138 20.34 25.34 -19.65
CA VAL A 138 20.93 26.64 -19.94
C VAL A 138 19.96 27.74 -19.55
N ARG A 139 20.43 28.69 -18.75
CA ARG A 139 19.66 29.88 -18.39
C ARG A 139 19.94 30.97 -19.41
N LEU A 140 18.89 31.44 -20.08
CA LEU A 140 18.94 32.58 -20.98
C LEU A 140 18.94 33.89 -20.19
N GLU A 141 19.43 34.97 -20.81
CA GLU A 141 19.48 36.32 -20.22
C GLU A 141 18.10 36.83 -19.79
N ASN A 142 17.05 36.45 -20.53
CA ASN A 142 15.66 36.78 -20.22
C ASN A 142 15.09 36.03 -19.00
N GLY A 143 15.90 35.20 -18.33
CA GLY A 143 15.43 34.41 -17.20
C GLY A 143 14.50 33.26 -17.60
N GLN A 144 14.64 32.69 -18.80
CA GLN A 144 14.06 31.38 -19.13
C GLN A 144 15.12 30.29 -19.08
N THR A 145 14.72 29.08 -18.73
CA THR A 145 15.61 27.90 -18.77
C THR A 145 15.28 27.09 -20.03
N ARG A 146 16.32 26.76 -20.81
CA ARG A 146 16.25 25.87 -21.97
C ARG A 146 16.94 24.55 -21.65
N LEU A 147 16.37 23.46 -22.15
CA LEU A 147 17.04 22.17 -22.24
C LEU A 147 17.73 22.10 -23.59
N ILE A 148 19.02 21.80 -23.57
CA ILE A 148 19.83 21.57 -24.77
C ILE A 148 20.13 20.09 -24.87
N ILE A 149 19.78 19.51 -26.01
CA ILE A 149 19.98 18.10 -26.37
C ILE A 149 20.94 18.04 -27.56
N LEU A 150 21.87 17.09 -27.50
CA LEU A 150 22.97 16.97 -28.46
C LEU A 150 22.96 15.56 -29.06
N ALA A 151 23.16 15.47 -30.37
CA ALA A 151 23.34 14.21 -31.08
C ALA A 151 24.44 14.33 -32.13
N LEU A 152 25.18 13.25 -32.38
CA LEU A 152 26.32 13.23 -33.30
C LEU A 152 25.90 12.79 -34.70
N LEU A 153 26.27 13.58 -35.69
CA LEU A 153 26.17 13.25 -37.11
C LEU A 153 27.57 12.96 -37.65
N SER A 154 27.78 11.75 -38.16
CA SER A 154 29.10 11.25 -38.57
C SER A 154 28.99 10.32 -39.76
N TRP A 155 29.58 10.74 -40.88
CA TRP A 155 29.70 9.93 -42.09
C TRP A 155 31.17 9.70 -42.45
N LYS A 156 31.46 8.58 -43.11
CA LYS A 156 32.82 8.25 -43.56
C LYS A 156 33.35 9.32 -44.52
N GLY A 157 34.51 9.89 -44.19
CA GLY A 157 35.18 10.90 -45.02
C GLY A 157 34.61 12.32 -44.94
N GLN A 158 33.64 12.57 -44.04
CA GLN A 158 33.09 13.91 -43.78
C GLN A 158 33.50 14.43 -42.40
N PRO A 159 33.53 15.75 -42.19
CA PRO A 159 33.71 16.33 -40.87
C PRO A 159 32.56 15.92 -39.94
N GLN A 160 32.86 15.65 -38.68
CA GLN A 160 31.82 15.38 -37.68
C GLN A 160 30.99 16.64 -37.41
N GLN A 161 29.68 16.45 -37.37
CA GLN A 161 28.70 17.49 -37.14
C GLN A 161 27.89 17.19 -35.87
N LEU A 162 27.42 18.23 -35.21
CA LEU A 162 26.62 18.18 -34.00
C LEU A 162 25.22 18.68 -34.32
N LEU A 163 24.22 17.81 -34.17
CA LEU A 163 22.81 18.17 -34.18
C LEU A 163 22.43 18.63 -32.78
N VAL A 164 21.96 19.87 -32.67
CA VAL A 164 21.58 20.50 -31.42
C VAL A 164 20.10 20.84 -31.47
N ALA A 165 19.37 20.46 -30.42
CA ALA A 165 17.99 20.85 -30.24
C ALA A 165 17.80 21.60 -28.92
N SER A 166 16.99 22.67 -28.97
CA SER A 166 16.60 23.48 -27.82
C SER A 166 15.12 23.32 -27.54
N SER A 167 14.77 23.04 -26.29
CA SER A 167 13.37 22.97 -25.84
C SER A 167 13.15 23.71 -24.52
N THR A 168 11.89 24.04 -24.26
CA THR A 168 11.44 24.58 -22.97
C THR A 168 11.20 23.45 -21.98
N LEU A 169 11.52 23.68 -20.70
CA LEU A 169 10.98 22.87 -19.61
C LEU A 169 9.49 23.14 -19.45
N SER A 170 8.67 22.38 -20.16
CA SER A 170 7.22 22.32 -19.97
C SER A 170 6.81 21.00 -19.35
N PHE A 171 5.65 20.99 -18.68
CA PHE A 171 4.99 19.76 -18.23
C PHE A 171 3.95 19.36 -19.29
N PRO A 172 4.32 18.56 -20.30
CA PRO A 172 3.36 18.24 -21.33
C PRO A 172 2.25 17.37 -20.73
N GLY A 173 0.99 17.80 -20.87
CA GLY A 173 -0.17 16.94 -20.60
C GLY A 173 -0.50 16.68 -19.15
N VAL A 174 0.04 17.49 -18.25
CA VAL A 174 -0.36 17.49 -16.85
C VAL A 174 -1.55 18.42 -16.70
N ASP A 175 -2.71 17.87 -16.36
CA ASP A 175 -3.83 18.68 -15.89
C ASP A 175 -3.58 19.06 -14.44
N LEU A 176 -3.41 20.37 -14.17
CA LEU A 176 -3.15 20.86 -12.82
C LEU A 176 -4.44 20.93 -11.97
N GLY A 177 -5.60 20.98 -12.62
CA GLY A 177 -6.85 21.29 -11.93
C GLY A 177 -6.88 22.73 -11.42
N PRO A 178 -7.97 23.10 -10.72
CA PRO A 178 -8.20 24.49 -10.30
C PRO A 178 -7.23 24.93 -9.19
N GLY A 179 -6.69 26.15 -9.32
CA GLY A 179 -5.93 26.81 -8.25
C GLY A 179 -4.58 26.17 -7.91
N ARG A 180 -4.05 25.32 -8.79
CA ARG A 180 -2.77 24.63 -8.60
C ARG A 180 -1.66 25.26 -9.42
N ALA A 181 -0.46 25.28 -8.85
CA ALA A 181 0.78 25.55 -9.56
C ALA A 181 1.77 24.37 -9.46
N ILE A 182 2.67 24.28 -10.43
CA ILE A 182 3.72 23.28 -10.53
C ILE A 182 5.05 23.95 -10.91
N GLY A 183 6.15 23.40 -10.43
CA GLY A 183 7.50 23.90 -10.69
C GLY A 183 8.52 22.79 -10.89
N VAL A 184 9.52 23.06 -11.72
CA VAL A 184 10.75 22.26 -11.85
C VAL A 184 11.86 22.93 -11.07
N VAL A 185 12.51 22.18 -10.20
CA VAL A 185 13.51 22.69 -9.26
C VAL A 185 14.82 21.96 -9.48
N ASP A 186 15.93 22.69 -9.51
CA ASP A 186 17.26 22.09 -9.54
C ASP A 186 17.71 21.60 -8.15
N SER A 187 18.84 20.89 -8.09
CA SER A 187 19.40 20.35 -6.85
C SER A 187 19.74 21.41 -5.80
N THR A 188 19.82 22.70 -6.18
CA THR A 188 20.10 23.83 -5.28
C THR A 188 18.83 24.44 -4.66
N GLY A 189 17.65 24.06 -5.15
CA GLY A 189 16.38 24.64 -4.72
C GLY A 189 15.94 25.84 -5.55
N ARG A 190 16.58 26.09 -6.70
CA ARG A 190 16.18 27.16 -7.62
C ARG A 190 15.12 26.65 -8.58
N LEU A 191 14.10 27.47 -8.78
CA LEU A 191 12.99 27.21 -9.70
C LEU A 191 13.46 27.46 -11.14
N LEU A 192 13.52 26.41 -11.96
CA LEU A 192 13.93 26.47 -13.36
C LEU A 192 12.78 26.85 -14.29
N SER A 193 11.57 26.38 -13.97
CA SER A 193 10.34 26.59 -14.72
C SER A 193 9.14 26.44 -13.80
N SER A 194 8.04 27.14 -14.09
CA SER A 194 6.81 27.08 -13.31
C SER A 194 5.58 27.37 -14.17
N HIS A 195 4.46 26.71 -13.87
CA HIS A 195 3.19 26.83 -14.58
C HIS A 195 2.01 26.76 -13.61
N GLY A 196 0.84 27.25 -14.03
CA GLY A 196 -0.41 27.20 -13.26
C GLY A 196 -0.74 28.49 -12.52
N ALA A 197 -1.57 28.39 -11.48
CA ALA A 197 -2.16 29.52 -10.75
C ALA A 197 -1.14 30.29 -9.88
N LEU A 198 -0.30 31.10 -10.52
CA LEU A 198 0.78 31.88 -9.91
C LEU A 198 0.54 33.40 -9.96
N ASP A 199 -0.73 33.81 -10.08
CA ASP A 199 -1.11 35.21 -10.32
C ASP A 199 -0.81 36.14 -9.13
N SER A 200 -0.60 35.57 -7.93
CA SER A 200 -0.27 36.33 -6.72
C SER A 200 1.19 36.19 -6.31
N GLU A 201 1.79 37.26 -5.79
CA GLU A 201 3.13 37.23 -5.20
C GLU A 201 3.24 36.26 -4.01
N ALA A 202 2.12 36.07 -3.28
CA ALA A 202 2.04 35.08 -2.20
C ALA A 202 2.23 33.64 -2.72
N ALA A 203 1.57 33.29 -3.83
CA ALA A 203 1.71 31.97 -4.47
C ALA A 203 3.15 31.76 -4.98
N LYS A 204 3.71 32.72 -5.71
CA LYS A 204 5.11 32.66 -6.19
C LYS A 204 6.11 32.45 -5.04
N LYS A 205 5.94 33.21 -3.94
CA LYS A 205 6.79 33.09 -2.74
C LYS A 205 6.63 31.73 -2.06
N GLN A 206 5.41 31.21 -1.99
CA GLN A 206 5.10 29.92 -1.38
C GLN A 206 5.68 28.76 -2.20
N LEU A 207 5.53 28.78 -3.53
CA LEU A 207 6.15 27.81 -4.44
C LEU A 207 7.68 27.84 -4.32
N SER A 208 8.28 29.03 -4.24
CA SER A 208 9.73 29.18 -4.04
C SER A 208 10.20 28.61 -2.68
N ALA A 209 9.44 28.80 -1.61
CA ALA A 209 9.73 28.21 -0.30
C ALA A 209 9.61 26.67 -0.32
N PHE A 210 8.61 26.15 -1.02
CA PHE A 210 8.47 24.71 -1.28
C PHE A 210 9.62 24.17 -2.12
N ALA A 211 10.08 24.89 -3.15
CA ALA A 211 11.21 24.50 -3.98
C ALA A 211 12.49 24.28 -3.17
N LYS A 212 12.84 25.23 -2.28
CA LYS A 212 14.01 25.10 -1.37
C LYS A 212 13.88 23.88 -0.45
N THR A 213 12.68 23.66 0.09
CA THR A 213 12.43 22.52 0.98
C THR A 213 12.49 21.19 0.24
N ALA A 214 11.92 21.15 -0.97
CA ALA A 214 11.89 19.99 -1.85
C ALA A 214 13.30 19.59 -2.27
N ALA A 215 14.15 20.53 -2.68
CA ALA A 215 15.54 20.24 -3.04
C ALA A 215 16.34 19.70 -1.85
N ARG A 216 16.15 20.24 -0.63
CA ARG A 216 16.80 19.70 0.57
C ARG A 216 16.33 18.27 0.89
N LYS A 217 15.02 18.01 0.81
CA LYS A 217 14.47 16.67 1.07
C LYS A 217 14.82 15.67 -0.04
N GLY A 218 14.88 16.11 -1.29
CA GLY A 218 15.22 15.30 -2.45
C GLY A 218 16.62 14.72 -2.44
N ARG A 219 17.55 15.30 -1.66
CA ARG A 219 18.91 14.75 -1.44
C ARG A 219 18.95 13.54 -0.50
N GLN A 220 17.84 13.20 0.16
CA GLN A 220 17.79 12.04 1.04
C GLN A 220 17.88 10.74 0.22
N HIS A 221 18.37 9.67 0.84
CA HIS A 221 18.37 8.37 0.17
C HIS A 221 16.93 7.88 -0.04
N PRO A 222 16.53 7.39 -1.23
CA PRO A 222 15.15 6.98 -1.52
C PRO A 222 14.56 5.99 -0.52
N ILE A 223 15.37 5.04 -0.03
CA ILE A 223 14.95 4.06 0.98
C ILE A 223 14.62 4.73 2.33
N LYS A 224 15.39 5.74 2.74
CA LYS A 224 15.19 6.44 4.02
C LYS A 224 14.04 7.45 3.96
N ALA A 225 13.70 7.91 2.76
CA ALA A 225 12.65 8.91 2.55
C ALA A 225 11.23 8.32 2.62
N LYS A 226 11.07 7.00 2.51
CA LYS A 226 9.77 6.32 2.44
C LYS A 226 9.35 5.76 3.79
N GLU A 227 8.04 5.75 4.05
CA GLU A 227 7.48 4.97 5.15
C GLU A 227 7.78 3.47 4.90
N PRO A 228 8.17 2.67 5.92
CA PRO A 228 8.38 1.23 5.75
C PRO A 228 7.15 0.54 5.15
N GLY A 229 7.34 -0.18 4.04
CA GLY A 229 6.25 -0.84 3.30
C GLY A 229 5.58 0.02 2.22
N ALA A 230 5.93 1.30 2.07
CA ALA A 230 5.47 2.14 0.96
C ALA A 230 6.20 1.77 -0.34
N GLY A 231 5.55 0.96 -1.18
CA GLY A 231 6.01 0.64 -2.54
C GLY A 231 5.60 1.69 -3.58
N GLY A 232 6.03 1.51 -4.84
CA GLY A 232 5.51 2.24 -6.00
C GLY A 232 6.50 3.19 -6.66
N TYR A 233 6.65 4.40 -6.14
CA TYR A 233 7.57 5.39 -6.71
C TYR A 233 9.01 5.02 -6.39
N THR A 234 9.95 5.08 -7.34
CA THR A 234 11.36 4.68 -7.11
C THR A 234 12.17 5.76 -6.40
N GLY A 235 11.85 7.04 -6.65
CA GLY A 235 12.58 8.22 -6.16
C GLY A 235 12.16 8.68 -4.76
N VAL A 236 12.61 9.89 -4.41
CA VAL A 236 12.25 10.60 -3.18
C VAL A 236 11.02 11.45 -3.44
N SER A 237 9.95 11.22 -2.69
CA SER A 237 8.72 11.99 -2.78
C SER A 237 8.10 12.25 -1.41
N GLY A 238 7.17 13.19 -1.35
CA GLY A 238 6.45 13.49 -0.13
C GLY A 238 5.53 14.70 -0.29
N HIS A 239 4.99 15.16 0.83
CA HIS A 239 4.10 16.32 0.90
C HIS A 239 4.69 17.45 1.74
N LEU A 240 4.16 18.65 1.50
CA LEU A 240 4.54 19.92 2.10
C LEU A 240 3.28 20.62 2.59
N THR A 241 3.41 21.33 3.71
CA THR A 241 2.37 22.22 4.22
C THR A 241 2.95 23.61 4.34
N GLY A 242 2.22 24.59 3.82
CA GLY A 242 2.61 25.99 3.76
C GLY A 242 1.81 26.84 4.75
N GLY A 243 1.81 28.15 4.49
CA GLY A 243 1.04 29.12 5.25
C GLY A 243 -0.46 28.84 5.23
N ALA A 244 -1.15 29.31 6.27
CA ALA A 244 -2.61 29.34 6.33
C ALA A 244 -3.08 30.79 6.27
N ALA A 245 -4.10 31.04 5.46
CA ALA A 245 -4.79 32.32 5.38
C ALA A 245 -6.29 32.05 5.49
N LYS A 246 -6.92 32.57 6.56
CA LYS A 246 -8.31 32.26 6.91
C LYS A 246 -8.52 30.73 6.99
N ASP A 247 -9.53 30.21 6.29
CA ASP A 247 -9.86 28.79 6.20
C ASP A 247 -9.12 28.06 5.07
N VAL A 248 -8.11 28.68 4.43
CA VAL A 248 -7.34 28.05 3.35
C VAL A 248 -5.92 27.81 3.82
N ARG A 249 -5.43 26.59 3.60
CA ARG A 249 -4.03 26.22 3.83
C ARG A 249 -3.40 25.79 2.53
N THR A 250 -2.22 26.33 2.23
CA THR A 250 -1.46 25.87 1.08
C THR A 250 -0.82 24.53 1.39
N VAL A 251 -0.99 23.56 0.49
CA VAL A 251 -0.36 22.25 0.56
C VAL A 251 0.31 21.95 -0.77
N GLY A 252 1.31 21.09 -0.77
CA GLY A 252 2.09 20.77 -1.94
C GLY A 252 2.66 19.36 -1.90
N GLY A 253 3.05 18.84 -3.05
CA GLY A 253 3.83 17.63 -3.18
C GLY A 253 5.23 17.94 -3.71
N TYR A 254 6.16 17.02 -3.50
CA TYR A 254 7.44 17.01 -4.22
C TYR A 254 7.81 15.60 -4.65
N ALA A 255 8.54 15.49 -5.75
CA ALA A 255 9.06 14.22 -6.25
C ALA A 255 10.32 14.43 -7.12
N THR A 256 11.39 13.67 -6.88
CA THR A 256 12.65 13.73 -7.64
C THR A 256 12.59 12.91 -8.93
N LEU A 257 13.09 13.42 -10.05
CA LEU A 257 13.19 12.61 -11.27
C LEU A 257 14.04 11.36 -11.01
N THR A 258 13.50 10.20 -11.40
CA THR A 258 14.02 8.89 -11.02
C THR A 258 13.79 7.89 -12.15
N PRO A 259 14.71 6.94 -12.40
CA PRO A 259 14.53 5.89 -13.40
C PRO A 259 13.23 5.09 -13.17
N PRO A 260 12.67 4.48 -14.24
CA PRO A 260 11.46 3.66 -14.14
C PRO A 260 11.66 2.42 -13.28
N ARG A 261 12.88 1.85 -13.26
CA ARG A 261 13.22 0.69 -12.41
C ARG A 261 14.38 1.03 -11.45
N PRO A 262 14.39 0.43 -10.24
CA PRO A 262 15.52 0.56 -9.33
C PRO A 262 16.82 0.03 -9.94
N GLY A 263 17.92 0.78 -9.79
CA GLY A 263 19.25 0.37 -10.26
C GLY A 263 19.58 0.77 -11.70
N GLU A 264 18.61 1.27 -12.46
CA GLU A 264 18.85 1.85 -13.78
C GLU A 264 19.21 3.34 -13.67
N ALA A 265 19.84 3.91 -14.70
CA ALA A 265 20.02 5.35 -14.84
C ALA A 265 19.44 5.78 -16.19
N THR A 266 18.70 6.90 -16.19
CA THR A 266 18.28 7.55 -17.44
C THR A 266 18.90 8.94 -17.55
N THR A 267 19.01 9.42 -18.79
CA THR A 267 19.56 10.74 -19.09
C THR A 267 18.82 11.87 -18.36
N ALA A 268 17.50 11.77 -18.20
CA ALA A 268 16.74 12.75 -17.43
C ALA A 268 16.97 12.66 -15.92
N SER A 269 17.21 11.45 -15.38
CA SER A 269 17.42 11.25 -13.94
C SER A 269 18.74 11.83 -13.42
N SER A 270 19.77 11.93 -14.28
CA SER A 270 21.06 12.52 -13.92
C SER A 270 21.04 14.05 -13.78
N LEU A 271 20.01 14.72 -14.32
CA LEU A 271 19.85 16.18 -14.23
C LEU A 271 19.56 16.69 -12.80
N GLY A 272 19.27 15.80 -11.85
CA GLY A 272 19.04 16.16 -10.45
C GLY A 272 17.82 17.05 -10.23
N LEU A 273 16.80 16.92 -11.08
CA LEU A 273 15.59 17.75 -11.05
C LEU A 273 14.56 17.21 -10.06
N THR A 274 13.80 18.11 -9.45
CA THR A 274 12.68 17.81 -8.56
C THR A 274 11.43 18.56 -9.02
N VAL A 275 10.30 17.87 -9.10
CA VAL A 275 9.00 18.50 -9.33
C VAL A 275 8.39 18.90 -7.99
N VAL A 276 7.82 20.09 -7.93
CA VAL A 276 7.11 20.62 -6.76
C VAL A 276 5.75 21.15 -7.18
N THR A 277 4.73 20.94 -6.36
CA THR A 277 3.37 21.46 -6.60
C THR A 277 2.90 22.29 -5.43
N GLU A 278 1.94 23.18 -5.67
CA GLU A 278 1.18 23.85 -4.62
C GLU A 278 -0.30 24.00 -5.00
N VAL A 279 -1.18 23.96 -3.99
CA VAL A 279 -2.60 24.24 -4.13
C VAL A 279 -3.16 24.75 -2.80
N GLY A 280 -4.11 25.68 -2.86
CA GLY A 280 -4.87 26.13 -1.70
C GLY A 280 -6.01 25.16 -1.38
N VAL A 281 -6.03 24.62 -0.16
CA VAL A 281 -7.07 23.68 0.29
C VAL A 281 -7.85 24.27 1.46
N THR A 282 -9.17 24.13 1.42
CA THR A 282 -10.02 24.48 2.56
C THR A 282 -9.67 23.62 3.76
N ALA A 283 -9.06 24.24 4.76
CA ALA A 283 -8.67 23.65 6.02
C ALA A 283 -9.85 23.71 7.00
N LYS A 284 -10.54 22.59 7.18
CA LYS A 284 -11.51 22.44 8.27
C LYS A 284 -10.89 21.58 9.35
N VAL A 285 -10.97 22.03 10.60
CA VAL A 285 -10.65 21.18 11.76
C VAL A 285 -11.57 19.96 11.67
N SER A 286 -10.99 18.79 11.49
CA SER A 286 -11.74 17.53 11.50
C SER A 286 -12.19 17.28 12.94
N GLN A 287 -13.36 17.80 13.32
CA GLN A 287 -13.94 17.66 14.67
C GLN A 287 -14.43 16.23 15.00
N ILE A 288 -13.96 15.23 14.26
CA ILE A 288 -14.51 13.86 14.30
C ILE A 288 -14.01 13.11 15.53
N THR A 289 -12.76 13.34 15.97
CA THR A 289 -12.26 12.78 17.23
C THR A 289 -12.58 13.71 18.39
N ARG A 290 -13.67 13.43 19.10
CA ARG A 290 -13.88 13.99 20.44
C ARG A 290 -12.91 13.28 21.38
N PRO A 291 -11.90 13.95 21.97
CA PRO A 291 -10.98 13.33 22.94
C PRO A 291 -11.73 12.65 24.10
N ALA A 292 -12.94 13.12 24.40
CA ALA A 292 -13.89 12.50 25.32
C ALA A 292 -14.25 11.04 24.99
N PHE A 293 -14.31 10.64 23.71
CA PHE A 293 -14.66 9.27 23.33
C PHE A 293 -13.57 8.28 23.72
N GLY A 294 -12.30 8.57 23.40
CA GLY A 294 -11.17 7.70 23.75
C GLY A 294 -11.03 7.52 25.27
N LEU A 295 -11.21 8.62 26.03
CA LEU A 295 -11.22 8.58 27.49
C LEU A 295 -12.41 7.81 28.06
N ALA A 296 -13.62 8.01 27.52
CA ALA A 296 -14.81 7.27 27.94
C ALA A 296 -14.70 5.77 27.64
N ALA A 297 -14.20 5.40 26.46
CA ALA A 297 -13.99 4.01 26.07
C ALA A 297 -12.93 3.32 26.94
N ALA A 298 -11.83 4.02 27.26
CA ALA A 298 -10.81 3.53 28.19
C ALA A 298 -11.36 3.40 29.62
N GLY A 299 -12.12 4.39 30.10
CA GLY A 299 -12.77 4.35 31.41
C GLY A 299 -13.76 3.18 31.54
N ALA A 300 -14.57 2.96 30.50
CA ALA A 300 -15.47 1.81 30.44
C ALA A 300 -14.71 0.47 30.48
N LEU A 301 -13.58 0.35 29.78
CA LEU A 301 -12.73 -0.84 29.84
C LEU A 301 -12.19 -1.08 31.25
N LEU A 302 -11.72 -0.03 31.93
CA LEU A 302 -11.20 -0.15 33.30
C LEU A 302 -12.28 -0.59 34.29
N LEU A 303 -13.49 -0.05 34.17
CA LEU A 303 -14.63 -0.45 35.01
C LEU A 303 -15.01 -1.93 34.78
N ILE A 304 -15.18 -2.33 33.52
CA ILE A 304 -15.53 -3.70 33.14
C ILE A 304 -14.41 -4.68 33.54
N GLY A 305 -13.15 -4.28 33.30
CA GLY A 305 -11.97 -5.05 33.65
C GLY A 305 -11.81 -5.24 35.16
N ALA A 306 -11.99 -4.17 35.94
CA ALA A 306 -11.98 -4.23 37.40
C ALA A 306 -13.08 -5.15 37.93
N LEU A 307 -14.29 -5.09 37.35
CA LEU A 307 -15.38 -5.98 37.70
C LEU A 307 -15.02 -7.46 37.43
N ALA A 308 -14.45 -7.76 36.27
CA ALA A 308 -14.01 -9.12 35.93
C ALA A 308 -12.92 -9.64 36.88
N VAL A 309 -11.94 -8.80 37.22
CA VAL A 309 -10.87 -9.14 38.18
C VAL A 309 -11.45 -9.36 39.58
N LEU A 310 -12.35 -8.50 40.06
CA LEU A 310 -13.01 -8.65 41.36
C LEU A 310 -13.82 -9.96 41.43
N VAL A 311 -14.52 -10.31 40.35
CA VAL A 311 -15.25 -11.57 40.23
C VAL A 311 -14.29 -12.76 40.35
N LEU A 312 -13.15 -12.77 39.66
CA LEU A 312 -12.15 -13.85 39.72
C LEU A 312 -11.48 -13.96 41.11
N LEU A 313 -11.13 -12.82 41.72
CA LEU A 313 -10.55 -12.79 43.06
C LEU A 313 -11.54 -13.33 44.11
N GLY A 314 -12.81 -12.95 44.00
CA GLY A 314 -13.87 -13.32 44.93
C GLY A 314 -14.28 -14.79 44.85
N THR A 315 -14.40 -15.35 43.64
CA THR A 315 -15.00 -16.68 43.44
C THR A 315 -13.98 -17.80 43.22
N VAL A 316 -12.74 -17.49 42.83
CA VAL A 316 -11.70 -18.51 42.54
C VAL A 316 -10.55 -18.42 43.52
N GLN A 317 -9.87 -17.26 43.60
CA GLN A 317 -8.65 -17.14 44.41
C GLN A 317 -8.92 -17.28 45.91
N ARG A 318 -9.87 -16.50 46.46
CA ARG A 318 -10.17 -16.55 47.91
C ARG A 318 -10.64 -17.93 48.38
N PRO A 319 -11.55 -18.64 47.69
CA PRO A 319 -11.95 -19.98 48.09
C PRO A 319 -10.82 -21.01 48.03
N LEU A 320 -9.95 -20.96 47.00
CA LEU A 320 -8.83 -21.89 46.88
C LEU A 320 -7.77 -21.71 47.96
N ILE A 321 -7.45 -20.45 48.31
CA ILE A 321 -6.55 -20.17 49.43
C ILE A 321 -7.14 -20.71 50.74
N ARG A 322 -8.45 -20.54 50.96
CA ARG A 322 -9.14 -21.10 52.15
C ARG A 322 -9.06 -22.62 52.16
N LEU A 323 -9.38 -23.30 51.06
CA LEU A 323 -9.30 -24.76 50.97
C LEU A 323 -7.89 -25.29 51.22
N PHE A 324 -6.86 -24.61 50.71
CA PHE A 324 -5.47 -24.97 50.98
C PHE A 324 -5.10 -24.87 52.47
N LEU A 325 -5.55 -23.81 53.15
CA LEU A 325 -5.32 -23.66 54.59
C LEU A 325 -6.06 -24.74 55.40
N GLU A 326 -7.29 -25.05 55.01
CA GLU A 326 -8.12 -26.09 55.64
C GLU A 326 -7.56 -27.50 55.40
N SER A 327 -7.10 -27.82 54.19
CA SER A 327 -6.48 -29.13 53.90
C SER A 327 -5.19 -29.33 54.68
N ARG A 328 -4.37 -28.28 54.80
CA ARG A 328 -3.13 -28.32 55.60
C ARG A 328 -3.43 -28.46 57.10
N ARG A 329 -4.51 -27.87 57.60
CA ARG A 329 -4.96 -28.04 58.98
C ARG A 329 -5.29 -29.50 59.28
N LEU A 330 -6.09 -30.14 58.42
CA LEU A 330 -6.48 -31.54 58.57
C LEU A 330 -5.26 -32.48 58.57
N THR A 331 -4.29 -32.28 57.66
CA THR A 331 -3.07 -33.09 57.64
C THR A 331 -2.22 -33.00 58.91
N ARG A 332 -2.34 -31.89 59.66
CA ARG A 332 -1.64 -31.67 60.94
C ARG A 332 -2.37 -32.26 62.15
N GLY A 333 -3.54 -32.88 61.94
CA GLY A 333 -4.32 -33.53 63.00
C GLY A 333 -5.28 -32.62 63.76
N ASP A 334 -5.47 -31.37 63.33
CA ASP A 334 -6.48 -30.47 63.93
C ASP A 334 -7.88 -30.77 63.35
N LEU A 335 -8.61 -31.64 64.06
CA LEU A 335 -9.96 -32.12 63.71
C LEU A 335 -11.07 -31.44 64.55
N ALA A 336 -10.72 -30.55 65.49
CA ALA A 336 -11.62 -30.03 66.52
C ALA A 336 -12.74 -29.12 65.99
N ARG A 337 -12.57 -28.54 64.80
CA ARG A 337 -13.53 -27.62 64.18
C ARG A 337 -13.91 -28.07 62.76
N PRO A 338 -15.16 -27.80 62.30
CA PRO A 338 -15.61 -28.13 60.96
C PRO A 338 -14.80 -27.39 59.89
N VAL A 339 -14.70 -27.98 58.69
CA VAL A 339 -14.08 -27.36 57.52
C VAL A 339 -14.97 -26.23 57.02
N SER A 340 -14.38 -25.06 56.78
CA SER A 340 -15.10 -23.92 56.21
C SER A 340 -15.41 -24.17 54.72
N VAL A 341 -16.60 -24.71 54.42
CA VAL A 341 -17.03 -25.02 53.06
C VAL A 341 -17.40 -23.75 52.26
N PRO A 342 -16.81 -23.52 51.07
CA PRO A 342 -17.25 -22.45 50.17
C PRO A 342 -18.70 -22.62 49.71
N ARG A 343 -19.37 -21.51 49.35
CA ARG A 343 -20.82 -21.50 49.07
C ARG A 343 -21.25 -22.21 47.78
N ALA A 344 -20.40 -22.29 46.76
CA ALA A 344 -20.77 -22.81 45.44
C ALA A 344 -19.57 -23.34 44.61
N GLY A 345 -19.87 -24.13 43.58
CA GLY A 345 -18.93 -24.56 42.53
C GLY A 345 -17.96 -25.66 42.94
N GLU A 346 -16.89 -25.82 42.16
CA GLU A 346 -15.87 -26.87 42.37
C GLU A 346 -15.15 -26.73 43.73
N ALA A 347 -14.99 -25.50 44.23
CA ALA A 347 -14.44 -25.25 45.55
C ALA A 347 -15.36 -25.73 46.69
N ALA A 348 -16.68 -25.61 46.53
CA ALA A 348 -17.64 -26.14 47.50
C ALA A 348 -17.62 -27.68 47.54
N ARG A 349 -17.48 -28.30 46.36
CA ARG A 349 -17.33 -29.77 46.21
C ARG A 349 -16.10 -30.28 46.95
N VAL A 350 -14.94 -29.66 46.72
CA VAL A 350 -13.69 -29.98 47.45
C VAL A 350 -13.85 -29.76 48.96
N GLY A 351 -14.44 -28.63 49.38
CA GLY A 351 -14.65 -28.34 50.80
C GLY A 351 -15.57 -29.33 51.51
N ALA A 352 -16.66 -29.75 50.86
CA ALA A 352 -17.57 -30.77 51.38
C ALA A 352 -16.89 -32.15 51.47
N ALA A 353 -16.07 -32.51 50.48
CA ALA A 353 -15.27 -33.73 50.52
C ALA A 353 -14.24 -33.71 51.67
N LEU A 354 -13.55 -32.58 51.89
CA LEU A 354 -12.64 -32.41 53.03
C LEU A 354 -13.35 -32.52 54.38
N GLU A 355 -14.58 -31.99 54.51
CA GLU A 355 -15.38 -32.14 55.73
C GLU A 355 -15.79 -33.60 55.98
N ARG A 356 -16.14 -34.36 54.95
CA ARG A 356 -16.40 -35.80 55.06
C ARG A 356 -15.14 -36.57 55.49
N LEU A 357 -13.99 -36.23 54.91
CA LEU A 357 -12.70 -36.82 55.29
C LEU A 357 -12.32 -36.49 56.74
N ARG A 358 -12.61 -35.27 57.24
CA ARG A 358 -12.43 -34.91 58.65
C ARG A 358 -13.21 -35.84 59.58
N ARG A 359 -14.48 -36.10 59.28
CA ARG A 359 -15.33 -37.00 60.08
C ARG A 359 -14.88 -38.45 60.03
N GLN A 360 -14.43 -38.92 58.86
CA GLN A 360 -13.84 -40.26 58.74
C GLN A 360 -12.57 -40.40 59.57
N LEU A 361 -11.71 -39.37 59.61
CA LEU A 361 -10.54 -39.35 60.51
C LEU A 361 -10.92 -39.37 62.00
N GLN A 362 -12.11 -38.89 62.37
CA GLN A 362 -12.68 -39.00 63.72
C GLN A 362 -13.35 -40.37 64.00
N GLY A 363 -13.43 -41.25 63.00
CA GLY A 363 -13.95 -42.62 63.13
C GLY A 363 -15.37 -42.84 62.59
N GLU A 364 -16.00 -41.86 61.93
CA GLU A 364 -17.29 -42.07 61.26
C GLU A 364 -17.13 -42.95 60.00
N PRO A 365 -18.09 -43.84 59.71
CA PRO A 365 -18.04 -44.67 58.50
C PRO A 365 -18.17 -43.83 57.22
N ALA A 366 -17.57 -44.32 56.13
CA ALA A 366 -17.52 -43.60 54.86
C ALA A 366 -18.90 -43.46 54.17
N ASP A 367 -19.86 -44.30 54.54
CA ASP A 367 -21.19 -44.39 53.91
C ASP A 367 -22.22 -43.40 54.47
N VAL A 368 -21.83 -42.52 55.40
CA VAL A 368 -22.72 -41.49 55.94
C VAL A 368 -22.89 -40.36 54.92
N GLU A 369 -24.08 -40.26 54.31
CA GLU A 369 -24.41 -39.18 53.37
C GLU A 369 -24.29 -37.79 54.03
N GLY A 370 -23.25 -37.05 53.68
CA GLY A 370 -23.09 -35.66 54.09
C GLY A 370 -24.05 -34.71 53.34
N PRO A 371 -24.31 -33.49 53.87
CA PRO A 371 -25.33 -32.58 53.35
C PRO A 371 -25.16 -32.26 51.85
N ALA A 372 -26.29 -32.19 51.13
CA ALA A 372 -26.33 -31.93 49.70
C ALA A 372 -25.70 -30.58 49.35
N VAL A 373 -24.68 -30.60 48.48
CA VAL A 373 -24.05 -29.38 47.95
C VAL A 373 -25.02 -28.70 46.99
N ARG A 374 -25.33 -27.42 47.21
CA ARG A 374 -26.16 -26.63 46.28
C ARG A 374 -25.47 -26.55 44.91
N LYS A 375 -26.18 -26.90 43.84
CA LYS A 375 -25.73 -26.78 42.43
C LYS A 375 -25.60 -25.29 42.03
N GLY A 376 -24.54 -24.63 42.46
CA GLY A 376 -24.22 -23.24 42.08
C GLY A 376 -23.47 -23.15 40.74
N LEU A 377 -23.22 -21.91 40.28
CA LEU A 377 -22.45 -21.61 39.07
C LEU A 377 -21.06 -22.29 39.12
N GLY A 378 -20.82 -23.23 38.22
CA GLY A 378 -19.53 -23.92 38.09
C GLY A 378 -18.43 -23.02 37.52
N ALA A 379 -17.17 -23.44 37.64
CA ALA A 379 -16.01 -22.68 37.15
C ALA A 379 -16.08 -22.35 35.64
N ARG A 380 -16.80 -23.15 34.84
CA ARG A 380 -17.10 -22.85 33.43
C ARG A 380 -18.05 -21.67 33.25
N ALA A 381 -19.10 -21.60 34.06
CA ALA A 381 -20.07 -20.49 34.01
C ALA A 381 -19.40 -19.17 34.42
N LEU A 382 -18.44 -19.22 35.35
CA LEU A 382 -17.65 -18.05 35.74
C LEU A 382 -16.79 -17.51 34.59
N VAL A 383 -16.08 -18.40 33.87
CA VAL A 383 -15.31 -18.00 32.67
C VAL A 383 -16.25 -17.43 31.60
N ALA A 384 -17.44 -18.02 31.42
CA ALA A 384 -18.45 -17.50 30.50
C ALA A 384 -18.94 -16.09 30.91
N VAL A 385 -19.18 -15.84 32.20
CA VAL A 385 -19.54 -14.50 32.70
C VAL A 385 -18.41 -13.49 32.44
N CYS A 386 -17.16 -13.86 32.71
CA CYS A 386 -16.01 -12.99 32.41
C CYS A 386 -15.87 -12.74 30.90
N ALA A 387 -16.13 -13.76 30.07
CA ALA A 387 -16.15 -13.61 28.62
C ALA A 387 -17.24 -12.62 28.18
N VAL A 388 -18.46 -12.77 28.69
CA VAL A 388 -19.58 -11.85 28.38
C VAL A 388 -19.23 -10.42 28.78
N LEU A 389 -18.68 -10.19 29.97
CA LEU A 389 -18.25 -8.86 30.42
C LEU A 389 -17.24 -8.23 29.45
N LEU A 390 -16.22 -8.96 29.03
CA LEU A 390 -15.20 -8.45 28.11
C LEU A 390 -15.73 -8.28 26.67
N LEU A 391 -16.67 -9.13 26.25
CA LEU A 391 -17.34 -9.03 24.95
C LEU A 391 -18.26 -7.80 24.88
N VAL A 392 -18.91 -7.43 25.99
CA VAL A 392 -19.75 -6.21 26.08
C VAL A 392 -18.95 -4.95 25.74
N TRP A 393 -17.63 -4.93 26.00
CA TRP A 393 -16.76 -3.83 25.56
C TRP A 393 -16.24 -4.03 24.13
N SER A 394 -15.77 -5.23 23.80
CA SER A 394 -15.04 -5.49 22.55
C SER A 394 -15.96 -5.52 21.32
N VAL A 395 -17.14 -6.13 21.44
CA VAL A 395 -18.06 -6.34 20.31
C VAL A 395 -18.65 -5.03 19.78
N PRO A 396 -19.14 -4.09 20.61
CA PRO A 396 -19.62 -2.80 20.11
C PRO A 396 -18.54 -1.98 19.41
N LEU A 397 -17.30 -2.00 19.93
CA LEU A 397 -16.18 -1.33 19.28
C LEU A 397 -15.82 -1.97 17.93
N LEU A 398 -15.95 -3.29 17.82
CA LEU A 398 -15.61 -4.05 16.61
C LEU A 398 -16.69 -3.97 15.52
N LEU A 399 -17.98 -3.83 15.88
CA LEU A 399 -19.09 -3.93 14.93
C LEU A 399 -19.96 -2.67 14.79
N VAL A 400 -20.10 -1.85 15.84
CA VAL A 400 -21.18 -0.83 15.91
C VAL A 400 -20.63 0.59 15.96
N LEU A 401 -19.64 0.85 16.79
CA LEU A 401 -19.18 2.22 17.08
C LEU A 401 -18.27 2.77 15.97
N ASN A 402 -18.48 4.04 15.62
CA ASN A 402 -17.71 4.81 14.64
C ASN A 402 -17.56 4.13 13.27
N ARG A 403 -18.64 3.50 12.79
CA ARG A 403 -18.71 2.96 11.43
C ARG A 403 -18.86 4.10 10.44
N ALA A 404 -17.98 4.12 9.45
CA ALA A 404 -18.08 4.97 8.29
C ALA A 404 -19.19 4.42 7.38
N ASP A 405 -20.25 5.19 7.20
CA ASP A 405 -21.44 4.83 6.42
C ASP A 405 -21.46 5.54 5.06
N SER A 406 -22.62 5.55 4.39
CA SER A 406 -22.79 6.25 3.11
C SER A 406 -22.65 7.79 3.21
N SER A 407 -22.63 8.35 4.42
CA SER A 407 -22.54 9.79 4.69
C SER A 407 -21.10 10.33 4.73
N VAL A 408 -20.09 9.46 4.63
CA VAL A 408 -18.66 9.85 4.68
C VAL A 408 -18.35 11.03 3.76
N LYS A 409 -17.67 12.03 4.31
CA LYS A 409 -17.29 13.26 3.59
C LYS A 409 -15.92 13.08 2.95
N VAL A 410 -15.92 12.67 1.69
CA VAL A 410 -14.69 12.68 0.88
C VAL A 410 -14.26 14.13 0.64
N PRO A 411 -13.01 14.52 0.92
CA PRO A 411 -12.51 15.87 0.65
C PRO A 411 -12.64 16.24 -0.83
N ALA A 412 -13.24 17.40 -1.12
CA ALA A 412 -13.43 17.85 -2.51
C ALA A 412 -12.12 17.95 -3.29
N GLN A 413 -11.04 18.40 -2.63
CA GLN A 413 -9.71 18.44 -3.23
C GLN A 413 -9.27 17.07 -3.75
N PHE A 414 -9.53 15.99 -2.99
CA PHE A 414 -9.17 14.65 -3.42
C PHE A 414 -9.92 14.23 -4.69
N VAL A 415 -11.20 14.59 -4.81
CA VAL A 415 -12.02 14.31 -6.00
C VAL A 415 -11.49 15.08 -7.21
N HIS A 416 -11.11 16.35 -7.03
CA HIS A 416 -10.46 17.15 -8.07
C HIS A 416 -9.11 16.55 -8.48
N ASP A 417 -8.30 16.11 -7.52
CA ASP A 417 -7.01 15.49 -7.81
C ASP A 417 -7.19 14.16 -8.56
N GLN A 418 -8.16 13.32 -8.18
CA GLN A 418 -8.48 12.10 -8.93
C GLN A 418 -8.88 12.43 -10.38
N LYS A 419 -9.70 13.47 -10.60
CA LYS A 419 -10.06 13.94 -11.94
C LYS A 419 -8.81 14.32 -12.75
N SER A 420 -8.02 15.24 -12.22
CA SER A 420 -6.85 15.80 -12.90
C SER A 420 -5.78 14.74 -13.20
N ARG A 421 -5.56 13.80 -12.27
CA ARG A 421 -4.66 12.66 -12.48
C ARG A 421 -5.18 11.69 -13.55
N THR A 422 -6.49 11.46 -13.60
CA THR A 422 -7.13 10.64 -14.66
C THR A 422 -7.00 11.29 -16.04
N VAL A 423 -7.17 12.61 -16.12
CA VAL A 423 -6.94 13.38 -17.36
C VAL A 423 -5.47 13.30 -17.78
N THR A 424 -4.55 13.53 -16.86
CA THR A 424 -3.10 13.45 -17.11
C THR A 424 -2.71 12.05 -17.61
N LEU A 425 -3.26 11.00 -17.02
CA LEU A 425 -3.00 9.63 -17.42
C LEU A 425 -3.61 9.30 -18.78
N SER A 426 -4.84 9.76 -19.04
CA SER A 426 -5.48 9.61 -20.34
C SER A 426 -4.67 10.27 -21.45
N ASP A 427 -4.18 11.49 -21.21
CA ASP A 427 -3.37 12.21 -22.19
C ASP A 427 -2.02 11.53 -22.41
N ARG A 428 -1.42 10.97 -21.35
CA ARG A 428 -0.19 10.18 -21.44
C ARG A 428 -0.34 8.95 -22.32
N VAL A 429 -1.39 8.15 -22.14
CA VAL A 429 -1.63 6.96 -22.98
C VAL A 429 -1.83 7.39 -24.44
N ARG A 430 -2.66 8.40 -24.68
CA ARG A 430 -2.86 8.96 -26.02
C ARG A 430 -1.55 9.41 -26.67
N ARG A 431 -0.69 10.12 -25.93
CA ARG A 431 0.60 10.58 -26.45
C ARG A 431 1.56 9.43 -26.73
N ALA A 432 1.67 8.45 -25.84
CA ALA A 432 2.53 7.30 -26.08
C ALA A 432 2.14 6.54 -27.36
N LEU A 433 0.85 6.44 -27.66
CA LEU A 433 0.36 5.84 -28.92
C LEU A 433 0.66 6.73 -30.14
N ASN A 434 0.48 8.05 -30.01
CA ASN A 434 0.81 9.00 -31.07
C ASN A 434 2.32 9.06 -31.35
N GLU A 435 3.15 8.99 -30.30
CA GLU A 435 4.61 8.92 -30.38
C GLU A 435 5.00 7.64 -31.12
N GLY A 436 4.41 6.49 -30.76
CA GLY A 436 4.65 5.26 -31.53
C GLY A 436 4.31 5.39 -33.02
N HIS A 437 3.14 5.95 -33.36
CA HIS A 437 2.83 6.20 -34.78
C HIS A 437 3.80 7.18 -35.46
N ALA A 438 4.34 8.17 -34.73
CA ALA A 438 5.35 9.09 -35.25
C ALA A 438 6.69 8.38 -35.50
N ASP A 439 7.11 7.47 -34.60
CA ASP A 439 8.30 6.62 -34.79
C ASP A 439 8.18 5.81 -36.09
N LEU A 440 7.02 5.15 -36.29
CA LEU A 440 6.75 4.38 -37.52
C LEU A 440 6.73 5.27 -38.77
N SER A 441 6.23 6.50 -38.65
CA SER A 441 6.23 7.47 -39.76
C SER A 441 7.65 7.92 -40.11
N ALA A 442 8.52 8.07 -39.11
CA ALA A 442 9.93 8.38 -39.31
C ALA A 442 10.66 7.25 -40.06
N VAL A 443 10.41 6.00 -39.64
CA VAL A 443 10.92 4.80 -40.30
C VAL A 443 10.39 4.69 -41.74
N ALA A 444 9.09 4.88 -41.93
CA ALA A 444 8.43 4.83 -43.24
C ALA A 444 9.01 5.86 -44.23
N ALA A 445 9.38 7.06 -43.74
CA ALA A 445 10.02 8.10 -44.56
C ALA A 445 11.45 7.76 -45.02
N LEU A 446 12.09 6.75 -44.43
CA LEU A 446 13.42 6.26 -44.80
C LEU A 446 13.36 5.01 -45.69
N ILE A 447 12.26 4.27 -45.64
CA ILE A 447 12.01 3.10 -46.49
C ILE A 447 11.44 3.59 -47.83
N GLY A 448 12.33 3.99 -48.75
CA GLY A 448 11.98 4.39 -50.12
C GLY A 448 11.98 3.21 -51.10
N ASP A 449 11.65 3.47 -52.36
CA ASP A 449 11.49 2.44 -53.42
C ASP A 449 12.74 1.59 -53.68
N ARG A 450 13.91 2.14 -53.36
CA ARG A 450 15.22 1.50 -53.59
C ARG A 450 15.76 0.76 -52.36
N THR A 451 15.07 0.83 -51.22
CA THR A 451 15.48 0.11 -50.01
C THR A 451 15.20 -1.38 -50.21
N THR A 452 16.21 -2.23 -50.00
CA THR A 452 16.09 -3.69 -50.13
C THR A 452 15.42 -4.28 -48.88
N PRO A 453 14.82 -5.48 -48.96
CA PRO A 453 14.23 -6.15 -47.79
C PRO A 453 15.21 -6.31 -46.61
N GLU A 454 16.48 -6.64 -46.86
CA GLU A 454 17.49 -6.82 -45.82
C GLU A 454 17.83 -5.51 -45.11
N ASP A 455 17.87 -4.39 -45.84
CA ASP A 455 18.10 -3.08 -45.24
C ASP A 455 16.86 -2.57 -44.49
N MET A 456 15.65 -2.94 -44.92
CA MET A 456 14.44 -2.70 -44.13
C MET A 456 14.50 -3.45 -42.80
N GLU A 457 14.80 -4.75 -42.82
CA GLU A 457 14.86 -5.60 -41.63
C GLU A 457 15.80 -5.01 -40.57
N LYS A 458 17.00 -4.55 -40.97
CA LYS A 458 17.93 -3.86 -40.06
C LYS A 458 17.33 -2.61 -39.40
N VAL A 459 16.64 -1.78 -40.18
CA VAL A 459 15.99 -0.56 -39.65
C VAL A 459 14.86 -0.93 -38.68
N LEU A 460 14.08 -1.98 -38.99
CA LEU A 460 13.01 -2.47 -38.12
C LEU A 460 13.55 -3.07 -36.82
N GLU A 461 14.57 -3.92 -36.87
CA GLU A 461 15.23 -4.50 -35.69
C GLU A 461 15.77 -3.41 -34.77
N ARG A 462 16.41 -2.40 -35.36
CA ARG A 462 16.91 -1.25 -34.62
C ARG A 462 15.78 -0.45 -33.96
N THR A 463 14.69 -0.21 -34.69
CA THR A 463 13.50 0.47 -34.14
C THR A 463 12.97 -0.26 -32.92
N MET A 464 12.94 -1.60 -32.94
CA MET A 464 12.53 -2.40 -31.78
C MET A 464 13.53 -2.37 -30.62
N GLN A 465 14.83 -2.24 -30.91
CA GLN A 465 15.86 -2.10 -29.86
C GLN A 465 15.79 -0.73 -29.19
N GLU A 466 15.47 0.33 -29.95
CA GLU A 466 15.34 1.70 -29.44
C GLU A 466 14.00 1.93 -28.71
N HIS A 467 12.94 1.22 -29.12
CA HIS A 467 11.58 1.39 -28.59
C HIS A 467 10.97 0.05 -28.11
N ASP A 468 10.86 -0.11 -26.79
CA ASP A 468 10.30 -1.31 -26.13
C ASP A 468 8.76 -1.47 -26.26
N ARG A 469 8.10 -0.53 -26.94
CA ARG A 469 6.63 -0.45 -27.07
C ARG A 469 6.04 -1.45 -28.07
N TYR A 470 6.85 -2.00 -28.98
CA TYR A 470 6.38 -2.87 -30.05
C TYR A 470 6.61 -4.36 -29.77
N GLU A 471 5.59 -5.16 -30.07
CA GLU A 471 5.64 -6.63 -30.11
C GLU A 471 6.28 -7.11 -31.41
N SER A 472 5.87 -6.50 -32.51
CA SER A 472 6.40 -6.70 -33.86
C SER A 472 6.35 -5.40 -34.65
N VAL A 473 7.28 -5.23 -35.60
CA VAL A 473 7.26 -4.14 -36.59
C VAL A 473 7.56 -4.73 -37.96
N TYR A 474 6.80 -4.38 -38.98
CA TYR A 474 6.90 -4.98 -40.30
C TYR A 474 6.48 -4.02 -41.42
N VAL A 475 6.90 -4.31 -42.64
CA VAL A 475 6.50 -3.57 -43.85
C VAL A 475 5.50 -4.40 -44.63
N LEU A 476 4.31 -3.84 -44.85
CA LEU A 476 3.29 -4.41 -45.73
C LEU A 476 3.37 -3.79 -47.13
N GLY A 477 3.34 -4.64 -48.16
CA GLY A 477 3.06 -4.26 -49.52
C GLY A 477 1.62 -3.80 -49.72
N ALA A 478 1.32 -3.23 -50.89
CA ALA A 478 -0.03 -2.77 -51.23
C ALA A 478 -1.05 -3.93 -51.37
N ASP A 479 -0.55 -5.14 -51.60
CA ASP A 479 -1.27 -6.41 -51.70
C ASP A 479 -1.42 -7.14 -50.36
N GLY A 480 -0.85 -6.61 -49.28
CA GLY A 480 -0.86 -7.24 -47.96
C GLY A 480 0.27 -8.26 -47.74
N GLU A 481 1.24 -8.37 -48.66
CA GLU A 481 2.43 -9.21 -48.43
C GLU A 481 3.38 -8.54 -47.43
N ILE A 482 3.93 -9.33 -46.48
CA ILE A 482 4.95 -8.86 -45.55
C ILE A 482 6.31 -8.86 -46.25
N LEU A 483 6.82 -7.67 -46.57
CA LEU A 483 8.09 -7.49 -47.29
C LEU A 483 9.33 -7.61 -46.39
N ALA A 484 9.19 -7.21 -45.13
CA ALA A 484 10.23 -7.28 -44.11
C ALA A 484 9.58 -7.27 -42.71
N ARG A 485 10.23 -7.85 -41.71
CA ARG A 485 9.70 -7.92 -40.34
C ARG A 485 10.79 -7.95 -39.28
N ALA A 486 10.47 -7.47 -38.09
CA ALA A 486 11.25 -7.67 -36.88
C ALA A 486 10.30 -7.99 -35.71
N GLY A 487 10.78 -8.80 -34.76
CA GLY A 487 10.04 -9.17 -33.55
C GLY A 487 9.23 -10.46 -33.70
N ASP A 488 8.13 -10.52 -32.94
CA ASP A 488 7.23 -11.68 -32.93
C ASP A 488 6.43 -11.79 -34.24
N SER A 489 5.78 -12.93 -34.48
CA SER A 489 4.93 -13.12 -35.66
C SER A 489 3.74 -12.16 -35.62
N PRO A 490 3.52 -11.33 -36.66
CA PRO A 490 2.38 -10.41 -36.70
C PRO A 490 1.02 -11.13 -36.64
N HIS A 491 0.02 -10.45 -36.08
CA HIS A 491 -1.38 -10.89 -36.07
C HIS A 491 -2.13 -10.52 -37.35
N HIS A 492 -1.45 -9.86 -38.29
CA HIS A 492 -1.99 -9.52 -39.61
C HIS A 492 -2.43 -10.78 -40.38
N LYS A 493 -3.50 -10.66 -41.17
CA LYS A 493 -4.01 -11.74 -42.01
C LYS A 493 -3.47 -11.59 -43.42
N ASP A 494 -2.97 -12.68 -43.98
CA ASP A 494 -2.42 -12.70 -45.33
C ASP A 494 -3.43 -12.16 -46.37
N GLY A 495 -2.97 -11.24 -47.23
CA GLY A 495 -3.76 -10.64 -48.31
C GLY A 495 -4.64 -9.47 -47.89
N GLU A 496 -4.59 -9.03 -46.62
CA GLU A 496 -5.27 -7.82 -46.17
C GLU A 496 -4.40 -6.59 -46.45
N ALA A 497 -4.91 -5.63 -47.22
CA ALA A 497 -4.15 -4.41 -47.53
C ALA A 497 -3.87 -3.59 -46.26
N PRO A 498 -2.84 -2.71 -46.25
CA PRO A 498 -2.56 -1.84 -45.12
C PRO A 498 -3.79 -1.04 -44.65
N SER A 499 -4.00 -0.97 -43.33
CA SER A 499 -5.11 -0.20 -42.77
C SER A 499 -5.00 1.27 -43.15
N LYS A 500 -6.15 1.88 -43.45
CA LYS A 500 -6.26 3.33 -43.67
C LYS A 500 -6.33 4.10 -42.35
N GLN A 501 -6.55 3.40 -41.23
CA GLN A 501 -6.56 4.00 -39.90
C GLN A 501 -5.12 4.07 -39.38
N ALA A 502 -4.75 5.23 -38.83
CA ALA A 502 -3.41 5.41 -38.29
C ALA A 502 -3.16 4.53 -37.06
N ILE A 503 -4.20 4.30 -36.25
CA ILE A 503 -4.20 3.33 -35.14
C ILE A 503 -5.58 2.66 -35.08
N GLU A 504 -5.58 1.34 -34.91
CA GLU A 504 -6.78 0.52 -34.75
C GLU A 504 -6.59 -0.56 -33.68
N VAL A 505 -7.70 -1.21 -33.31
CA VAL A 505 -7.73 -2.26 -32.28
C VAL A 505 -8.47 -3.46 -32.83
N THR A 506 -7.80 -4.60 -32.85
CA THR A 506 -8.34 -5.87 -33.33
C THR A 506 -8.25 -6.93 -32.22
N GLY A 507 -8.58 -8.19 -32.56
CA GLY A 507 -8.58 -9.29 -31.60
C GLY A 507 -9.85 -9.40 -30.74
N GLU A 508 -10.96 -8.77 -31.14
CA GLU A 508 -12.25 -8.95 -30.47
C GLU A 508 -12.61 -10.46 -30.38
N GLY A 509 -12.89 -10.94 -29.17
CA GLY A 509 -13.16 -12.37 -28.90
C GLY A 509 -11.92 -13.23 -28.62
N GLY A 510 -10.71 -12.68 -28.76
CA GLY A 510 -9.45 -13.31 -28.37
C GLY A 510 -9.08 -13.09 -26.89
N LYS A 511 -7.94 -13.66 -26.47
CA LYS A 511 -7.44 -13.54 -25.08
C LYS A 511 -6.77 -12.20 -24.75
N LYS A 512 -6.30 -11.48 -25.78
CA LYS A 512 -5.62 -10.19 -25.67
C LYS A 512 -6.08 -9.25 -26.79
N PRO A 513 -6.21 -7.94 -26.54
CA PRO A 513 -6.42 -6.96 -27.59
C PRO A 513 -5.12 -6.73 -28.36
N VAL A 514 -5.22 -6.55 -29.67
CA VAL A 514 -4.09 -6.20 -30.53
C VAL A 514 -4.26 -4.75 -30.96
N VAL A 515 -3.30 -3.89 -30.64
CA VAL A 515 -3.33 -2.47 -30.98
C VAL A 515 -2.28 -2.23 -32.05
N THR A 516 -2.69 -1.88 -33.26
CA THR A 516 -1.80 -1.71 -34.42
C THR A 516 -1.73 -0.25 -34.81
N ALA A 517 -0.54 0.23 -35.15
CA ALA A 517 -0.34 1.52 -35.80
C ALA A 517 0.22 1.32 -37.21
N THR A 518 -0.30 2.08 -38.17
CA THR A 518 0.06 1.97 -39.59
C THR A 518 0.50 3.33 -40.12
N ALA A 519 1.69 3.39 -40.69
CA ALA A 519 2.25 4.58 -41.33
C ALA A 519 2.59 4.28 -42.80
N GLY A 520 2.00 5.03 -43.74
CA GLY A 520 2.26 4.84 -45.16
C GLY A 520 3.71 5.14 -45.52
N ALA A 521 4.33 4.30 -46.36
CA ALA A 521 5.69 4.47 -46.87
C ALA A 521 5.68 5.34 -48.14
N PRO A 522 6.11 6.62 -48.08
CA PRO A 522 6.05 7.51 -49.22
C PRO A 522 6.96 7.02 -50.35
N GLY A 523 6.45 7.05 -51.58
CA GLY A 523 7.16 6.56 -52.78
C GLY A 523 6.78 5.12 -53.15
N ARG A 524 6.49 4.25 -52.17
CA ARG A 524 6.43 2.79 -52.38
C ARG A 524 5.04 2.26 -52.70
N GLY A 525 4.33 2.93 -53.61
CA GLY A 525 3.15 2.38 -54.28
C GLY A 525 1.98 1.92 -53.39
N GLY A 526 1.83 2.45 -52.18
CA GLY A 526 0.78 2.06 -51.23
C GLY A 526 1.23 1.10 -50.12
N ALA A 527 2.53 0.79 -50.03
CA ALA A 527 3.10 0.08 -48.90
C ALA A 527 3.04 0.89 -47.59
N ALA A 528 3.10 0.20 -46.45
CA ALA A 528 3.08 0.82 -45.13
C ALA A 528 3.97 0.09 -44.13
N VAL A 529 4.51 0.84 -43.17
CA VAL A 529 5.15 0.29 -41.96
C VAL A 529 4.07 0.12 -40.90
N VAL A 530 3.99 -1.07 -40.31
CA VAL A 530 3.04 -1.42 -39.26
C VAL A 530 3.79 -1.83 -38.01
N GLY A 531 3.35 -1.34 -36.87
CA GLY A 531 3.82 -1.77 -35.55
C GLY A 531 2.67 -2.24 -34.68
N GLU A 532 2.80 -3.43 -34.11
CA GLU A 532 1.87 -3.93 -33.09
C GLU A 532 2.38 -3.54 -31.71
N PHE A 533 1.58 -2.81 -30.93
CA PHE A 533 1.95 -2.43 -29.57
C PHE A 533 1.83 -3.61 -28.61
N ARG A 534 2.82 -3.77 -27.72
CA ARG A 534 2.69 -4.66 -26.56
C ARG A 534 1.58 -4.14 -25.66
N ILE A 535 0.59 -4.97 -25.34
CA ILE A 535 -0.46 -4.56 -24.39
C ILE A 535 0.13 -4.29 -23.00
N GLU A 536 1.23 -4.97 -22.66
CA GLU A 536 2.00 -4.76 -21.44
C GLU A 536 2.61 -3.35 -21.38
N PHE A 537 2.99 -2.75 -22.52
CA PHE A 537 3.43 -1.36 -22.58
C PHE A 537 2.28 -0.41 -22.22
N VAL A 538 1.09 -0.58 -22.81
CA VAL A 538 -0.09 0.22 -22.48
C VAL A 538 -0.45 0.07 -21.01
N ASN A 539 -0.48 -1.16 -20.49
CA ASN A 539 -0.78 -1.43 -19.08
C ASN A 539 0.26 -0.82 -18.12
N ALA A 540 1.54 -0.87 -18.46
CA ALA A 540 2.62 -0.27 -17.66
C ALA A 540 2.48 1.25 -17.52
N LEU A 541 1.84 1.93 -18.48
CA LEU A 541 1.57 3.37 -18.37
C LEU A 541 0.54 3.68 -17.28
N LEU A 542 -0.41 2.77 -17.04
CA LEU A 542 -1.59 2.96 -16.17
C LEU A 542 -1.30 2.86 -14.68
N GLY A 543 -0.24 2.13 -14.28
CA GLY A 543 0.10 1.93 -12.88
C GLY A 543 0.47 3.24 -12.16
N ARG A 544 -0.42 3.71 -11.27
CA ARG A 544 -0.22 4.95 -10.49
C ARG A 544 -0.61 4.78 -9.04
N GLN A 545 0.25 5.22 -8.13
CA GLN A 545 -0.01 5.14 -6.70
C GLN A 545 -1.22 6.00 -6.31
N GLY A 546 -2.09 5.43 -5.47
CA GLY A 546 -3.29 6.10 -4.96
C GLY A 546 -4.32 6.50 -6.01
N MET A 547 -4.35 5.85 -7.19
CA MET A 547 -5.48 5.98 -8.13
C MET A 547 -6.52 4.86 -8.00
N GLY A 548 -6.18 3.79 -7.29
CA GLY A 548 -7.01 2.59 -7.15
C GLY A 548 -6.86 1.68 -8.36
N GLU A 549 -8.00 1.30 -8.94
CA GLU A 549 -8.05 0.57 -10.20
C GLU A 549 -8.14 1.56 -11.35
N VAL A 550 -7.34 1.32 -12.40
CA VAL A 550 -7.33 2.12 -13.63
C VAL A 550 -7.60 1.22 -14.82
N ARG A 551 -8.53 1.62 -15.70
CA ARG A 551 -8.84 0.91 -16.94
C ARG A 551 -8.87 1.87 -18.12
N VAL A 552 -8.38 1.40 -19.27
CA VAL A 552 -8.63 2.01 -20.57
C VAL A 552 -9.80 1.28 -21.19
N VAL A 553 -10.80 2.02 -21.65
CA VAL A 553 -12.01 1.47 -22.28
C VAL A 553 -12.21 2.04 -23.67
N ASP A 554 -12.76 1.23 -24.56
CA ASP A 554 -13.12 1.64 -25.92
C ASP A 554 -14.41 2.49 -25.96
N ALA A 555 -14.78 2.93 -27.16
CA ALA A 555 -15.99 3.72 -27.42
C ALA A 555 -17.30 3.01 -26.98
N LYS A 556 -17.29 1.67 -26.89
CA LYS A 556 -18.43 0.85 -26.46
C LYS A 556 -18.42 0.61 -24.93
N GLY A 557 -17.45 1.16 -24.21
CA GLY A 557 -17.29 0.97 -22.77
C GLY A 557 -16.74 -0.41 -22.40
N ARG A 558 -15.98 -1.05 -23.29
CA ARG A 558 -15.31 -2.33 -23.05
C ARG A 558 -13.85 -2.12 -22.68
N VAL A 559 -13.33 -2.88 -21.74
CA VAL A 559 -11.96 -2.76 -21.23
C VAL A 559 -10.95 -3.23 -22.27
N ILE A 560 -9.95 -2.41 -22.58
CA ILE A 560 -8.80 -2.76 -23.42
C ILE A 560 -7.57 -3.06 -22.56
N GLY A 561 -7.31 -2.22 -21.56
CA GLY A 561 -6.13 -2.33 -20.71
C GLY A 561 -6.43 -1.97 -19.26
N GLY A 562 -5.54 -2.37 -18.35
CA GLY A 562 -5.68 -2.12 -16.92
C GLY A 562 -4.37 -2.16 -16.16
N ASP A 563 -4.32 -1.46 -15.03
CA ASP A 563 -3.19 -1.49 -14.09
C ASP A 563 -3.15 -2.73 -13.19
N SER A 564 -4.23 -3.50 -13.19
CA SER A 564 -4.49 -4.67 -12.35
C SER A 564 -5.47 -5.59 -13.08
N GLY A 565 -5.65 -6.82 -12.59
CA GLY A 565 -6.39 -7.89 -13.28
C GLY A 565 -7.67 -7.43 -13.99
N TYR A 566 -7.73 -7.71 -15.30
CA TYR A 566 -8.87 -7.39 -16.16
C TYR A 566 -9.06 -8.47 -17.21
N LEU A 567 -10.28 -8.55 -17.77
CA LEU A 567 -10.57 -9.36 -18.94
C LEU A 567 -10.70 -8.46 -20.16
N ALA A 568 -9.97 -8.78 -21.23
CA ALA A 568 -10.03 -8.04 -22.48
C ALA A 568 -11.48 -8.03 -23.03
N PHE A 569 -11.91 -6.85 -23.46
CA PHE A 569 -13.24 -6.55 -24.00
C PHE A 569 -14.43 -6.76 -23.05
N GLU A 570 -14.20 -6.97 -21.74
CA GLU A 570 -15.29 -7.01 -20.77
C GLU A 570 -15.96 -5.65 -20.62
N LYS A 571 -17.25 -5.61 -20.32
CA LYS A 571 -17.94 -4.34 -20.06
C LYS A 571 -17.38 -3.70 -18.79
N ALA A 572 -17.08 -2.40 -18.87
CA ALA A 572 -16.71 -1.63 -17.70
C ALA A 572 -17.81 -1.72 -16.62
N PRO A 573 -17.44 -1.61 -15.32
CA PRO A 573 -18.40 -1.65 -14.23
C PRO A 573 -19.60 -0.71 -14.47
N SER A 574 -20.82 -1.20 -14.20
CA SER A 574 -22.07 -0.50 -14.53
C SER A 574 -22.18 0.91 -13.93
N TYR A 575 -21.53 1.13 -12.79
CA TYR A 575 -21.50 2.43 -12.14
C TYR A 575 -20.65 3.49 -12.89
N LEU A 576 -19.84 3.09 -13.88
CA LEU A 576 -19.09 4.00 -14.76
C LEU A 576 -19.85 4.34 -16.05
N THR A 577 -20.91 3.59 -16.39
CA THR A 577 -21.58 3.72 -17.70
C THR A 577 -22.11 5.13 -17.95
N SER A 578 -22.77 5.76 -16.97
CA SER A 578 -23.26 7.13 -17.09
C SER A 578 -22.12 8.15 -17.22
N MET A 579 -20.97 7.87 -16.61
CA MET A 579 -19.80 8.75 -16.70
C MET A 579 -19.12 8.66 -18.07
N LEU A 580 -19.00 7.44 -18.61
CA LEU A 580 -18.45 7.18 -19.94
C LEU A 580 -19.32 7.80 -21.04
N ALA A 581 -20.64 7.73 -20.90
CA ALA A 581 -21.59 8.29 -21.86
C ALA A 581 -21.48 9.81 -22.04
N MET A 582 -20.99 10.56 -21.04
CA MET A 582 -20.87 12.02 -21.15
C MET A 582 -19.73 12.50 -22.04
N LYS A 583 -18.79 11.61 -22.45
CA LYS A 583 -17.63 11.94 -23.30
C LYS A 583 -16.88 13.22 -22.87
N ARG A 584 -16.74 13.47 -21.56
CA ARG A 584 -15.97 14.61 -21.01
C ARG A 584 -15.31 14.26 -19.68
N PRO A 585 -14.19 14.93 -19.31
CA PRO A 585 -13.53 14.70 -18.04
C PRO A 585 -14.41 15.02 -16.83
N GLN A 586 -14.54 14.07 -15.91
CA GLN A 586 -15.32 14.23 -14.68
C GLN A 586 -14.87 13.30 -13.57
N ALA A 587 -15.16 13.69 -12.33
CA ALA A 587 -15.02 12.83 -11.17
C ALA A 587 -16.20 13.05 -10.23
N THR A 588 -16.59 11.98 -9.54
CA THR A 588 -17.71 12.01 -8.60
C THR A 588 -17.48 11.04 -7.45
N VAL A 589 -18.14 11.32 -6.33
CA VAL A 589 -18.24 10.38 -5.21
C VAL A 589 -19.50 9.56 -5.42
N GLN A 590 -19.34 8.29 -5.74
CA GLN A 590 -20.46 7.38 -5.89
C GLN A 590 -20.82 6.81 -4.52
N ARG A 591 -22.07 7.05 -4.11
CA ARG A 591 -22.63 6.60 -2.85
C ARG A 591 -23.58 5.44 -3.14
N GLY A 592 -23.17 4.23 -2.77
CA GLY A 592 -23.94 2.99 -2.87
C GLY A 592 -23.51 2.05 -1.75
N GLY A 593 -23.52 0.73 -1.96
CA GLY A 593 -23.07 -0.25 -0.95
C GLY A 593 -21.65 0.02 -0.42
N THR A 594 -20.76 0.54 -1.27
CA THR A 594 -19.44 1.05 -0.87
C THR A 594 -19.24 2.44 -1.43
N VAL A 595 -18.93 3.42 -0.58
CA VAL A 595 -18.56 4.78 -1.01
C VAL A 595 -17.24 4.70 -1.78
N ARG A 596 -17.22 5.25 -3.00
CA ARG A 596 -16.04 5.25 -3.86
C ARG A 596 -15.88 6.58 -4.58
N VAL A 597 -14.65 6.90 -4.92
CA VAL A 597 -14.32 8.03 -5.79
C VAL A 597 -14.03 7.46 -7.16
N ALA A 598 -14.74 7.92 -8.19
CA ALA A 598 -14.55 7.51 -9.56
C ALA A 598 -14.27 8.73 -10.44
N ALA A 599 -13.42 8.56 -11.45
CA ALA A 599 -13.12 9.57 -12.44
C ALA A 599 -13.04 8.94 -13.83
N VAL A 600 -13.45 9.69 -14.85
CA VAL A 600 -13.38 9.31 -16.26
C VAL A 600 -12.81 10.48 -17.04
N ALA A 601 -11.88 10.19 -17.94
CA ALA A 601 -11.33 11.14 -18.89
C ALA A 601 -11.27 10.50 -20.29
N PRO A 602 -12.03 11.00 -21.29
CA PRO A 602 -11.84 10.59 -22.67
C PRO A 602 -10.50 11.08 -23.21
N PHE A 603 -9.99 10.41 -24.23
CA PHE A 603 -8.85 10.90 -24.99
C PHE A 603 -9.17 12.30 -25.52
N SER A 604 -8.38 13.27 -25.08
CA SER A 604 -8.53 14.67 -25.46
C SER A 604 -7.29 15.10 -26.26
N GLY A 605 -7.49 15.85 -27.34
CA GLY A 605 -6.42 16.28 -28.25
C GLY A 605 -6.46 15.60 -29.63
N GLY A 606 -5.45 15.90 -30.45
CA GLY A 606 -5.32 15.38 -31.82
C GLY A 606 -4.40 14.16 -31.95
N GLY A 607 -3.97 13.89 -33.18
CA GLY A 607 -3.05 12.81 -33.53
C GLY A 607 -3.75 11.51 -33.92
N ALA A 608 -2.93 10.51 -34.25
CA ALA A 608 -3.34 9.20 -34.76
C ALA A 608 -4.29 8.45 -33.80
N ALA A 609 -4.06 8.53 -32.49
CA ALA A 609 -4.86 7.87 -31.46
C ALA A 609 -6.27 8.48 -31.26
N LYS A 610 -6.60 9.60 -31.91
CA LYS A 610 -7.91 10.24 -31.77
C LYS A 610 -9.06 9.36 -32.31
N SER A 611 -8.81 8.57 -33.35
CA SER A 611 -9.80 7.68 -33.97
C SER A 611 -10.31 6.60 -33.03
N LEU A 612 -9.54 6.24 -32.01
CA LEU A 612 -9.86 5.18 -31.07
C LEU A 612 -11.07 5.49 -30.19
N GLU A 613 -11.35 6.78 -29.96
CA GLU A 613 -12.38 7.25 -29.01
C GLU A 613 -12.28 6.61 -27.61
N TRP A 614 -11.06 6.23 -27.20
CA TRP A 614 -10.84 5.61 -25.91
C TRP A 614 -11.10 6.58 -24.75
N SER A 615 -11.46 6.01 -23.61
CA SER A 615 -11.57 6.71 -22.34
C SER A 615 -10.79 6.00 -21.26
N LEU A 616 -10.21 6.76 -20.35
CA LEU A 616 -9.57 6.24 -19.16
C LEU A 616 -10.50 6.42 -17.97
N ALA A 617 -10.71 5.35 -17.22
CA ALA A 617 -11.48 5.37 -15.98
C ALA A 617 -10.57 4.99 -14.81
N SER A 618 -10.74 5.66 -13.68
CA SER A 618 -10.09 5.30 -12.43
C SER A 618 -11.07 5.33 -11.27
N TRP A 619 -10.94 4.40 -10.32
CA TRP A 619 -11.77 4.40 -9.12
C TRP A 619 -11.08 3.76 -7.93
N GLN A 620 -11.46 4.20 -6.73
CA GLN A 620 -11.03 3.57 -5.49
C GLN A 620 -12.09 3.68 -4.39
N PRO A 621 -12.20 2.69 -3.49
CA PRO A 621 -13.07 2.80 -2.35
C PRO A 621 -12.57 3.90 -1.40
N ALA A 622 -13.49 4.65 -0.81
CA ALA A 622 -13.15 5.71 0.13
C ALA A 622 -12.46 5.17 1.40
N SER A 623 -12.65 3.88 1.71
CA SER A 623 -11.97 3.19 2.81
C SER A 623 -10.48 2.97 2.60
N ALA A 624 -9.99 3.00 1.34
CA ALA A 624 -8.56 2.98 1.04
C ALA A 624 -7.89 4.35 1.27
N LEU A 625 -8.69 5.40 1.45
CA LEU A 625 -8.20 6.75 1.67
C LEU A 625 -7.96 6.98 3.16
N ALA A 626 -6.88 7.70 3.48
CA ALA A 626 -6.59 8.17 4.84
C ALA A 626 -7.51 9.35 5.24
N ILE A 627 -8.82 9.08 5.23
CA ILE A 627 -9.89 9.98 5.64
C ILE A 627 -10.12 9.81 7.16
N PRO A 628 -10.42 10.89 7.91
CA PRO A 628 -10.58 10.82 9.37
C PRO A 628 -11.63 9.79 9.84
N GLU A 629 -12.78 9.70 9.16
CA GLU A 629 -13.87 8.77 9.49
C GLU A 629 -13.43 7.30 9.43
N TYR A 630 -12.78 6.89 8.33
CA TYR A 630 -12.25 5.53 8.19
C TYR A 630 -11.04 5.27 9.08
N SER A 631 -10.22 6.29 9.33
CA SER A 631 -9.10 6.18 10.28
C SER A 631 -9.60 5.93 11.70
N LEU A 632 -10.67 6.61 12.12
CA LEU A 632 -11.32 6.38 13.41
C LEU A 632 -11.92 4.97 13.47
N GLN A 633 -12.65 4.54 12.43
CA GLN A 633 -13.19 3.18 12.34
C GLN A 633 -12.08 2.12 12.48
N ASN A 634 -10.96 2.27 11.76
CA ASN A 634 -9.89 1.28 11.81
C ASN A 634 -9.23 1.23 13.20
N ARG A 635 -9.04 2.39 13.84
CA ARG A 635 -8.51 2.45 15.22
C ARG A 635 -9.50 1.83 16.23
N THR A 636 -10.81 2.02 16.09
CA THR A 636 -11.81 1.40 16.99
C THR A 636 -11.91 -0.11 16.78
N VAL A 637 -11.89 -0.58 15.52
CA VAL A 637 -11.84 -2.01 15.20
C VAL A 637 -10.58 -2.64 15.78
N LEU A 638 -9.43 -2.00 15.63
CA LEU A 638 -8.17 -2.49 16.18
C LEU A 638 -8.24 -2.58 17.72
N ALA A 639 -8.79 -1.58 18.39
CA ALA A 639 -8.97 -1.62 19.84
C ALA A 639 -9.91 -2.77 20.27
N GLY A 640 -11.03 -2.95 19.57
CA GLY A 640 -11.95 -4.07 19.81
C GLY A 640 -11.32 -5.44 19.56
N LEU A 641 -10.51 -5.56 18.49
CA LEU A 641 -9.79 -6.79 18.15
C LEU A 641 -8.74 -7.12 19.21
N LEU A 642 -7.94 -6.13 19.63
CA LEU A 642 -6.97 -6.29 20.72
C LEU A 642 -7.65 -6.69 22.03
N GLY A 643 -8.82 -6.11 22.34
CA GLY A 643 -9.64 -6.51 23.48
C GLY A 643 -10.10 -7.96 23.40
N LEU A 644 -10.62 -8.38 22.24
CA LEU A 644 -11.05 -9.74 22.01
C LEU A 644 -9.89 -10.75 22.11
N THR A 645 -8.74 -10.42 21.52
CA THR A 645 -7.54 -11.28 21.58
C THR A 645 -7.01 -11.41 23.00
N ALA A 646 -6.92 -10.30 23.74
CA ALA A 646 -6.50 -10.33 25.15
C ALA A 646 -7.48 -11.14 26.01
N ALA A 647 -8.79 -10.96 25.81
CA ALA A 647 -9.82 -11.72 26.51
C ALA A 647 -9.71 -13.23 26.23
N ALA A 648 -9.60 -13.62 24.95
CA ALA A 648 -9.47 -15.01 24.55
C ALA A 648 -8.20 -15.66 25.12
N ALA A 649 -7.06 -14.98 25.04
CA ALA A 649 -5.79 -15.47 25.55
C ALA A 649 -5.83 -15.66 27.08
N CYS A 650 -6.29 -14.66 27.83
CA CYS A 650 -6.34 -14.72 29.29
C CYS A 650 -7.38 -15.72 29.81
N LEU A 651 -8.58 -15.76 29.22
CA LEU A 651 -9.62 -16.69 29.63
C LEU A 651 -9.28 -18.13 29.22
N GLY A 652 -8.66 -18.32 28.06
CA GLY A 652 -8.12 -19.61 27.62
C GLY A 652 -7.02 -20.10 28.57
N TRP A 653 -6.08 -19.23 28.94
CA TRP A 653 -5.05 -19.54 29.94
C TRP A 653 -5.67 -19.92 31.29
N LEU A 654 -6.62 -19.13 31.78
CA LEU A 654 -7.32 -19.40 33.04
C LEU A 654 -8.12 -20.71 32.99
N HIS A 655 -8.70 -21.04 31.84
CA HIS A 655 -9.37 -22.31 31.64
C HIS A 655 -8.41 -23.50 31.78
N ILE A 656 -7.22 -23.41 31.19
CA ILE A 656 -6.21 -24.48 31.18
C ILE A 656 -5.53 -24.62 32.54
N VAL A 657 -5.11 -23.52 33.17
CA VAL A 657 -4.29 -23.55 34.40
C VAL A 657 -5.15 -23.66 35.65
N VAL A 658 -6.37 -23.14 35.66
CA VAL A 658 -7.19 -23.04 36.88
C VAL A 658 -8.43 -23.91 36.80
N VAL A 659 -9.27 -23.73 35.78
CA VAL A 659 -10.56 -24.42 35.71
C VAL A 659 -10.39 -25.92 35.54
N ARG A 660 -9.57 -26.35 34.57
CA ARG A 660 -9.37 -27.78 34.29
C ARG A 660 -8.75 -28.53 35.48
N PRO A 661 -7.68 -28.02 36.15
CA PRO A 661 -7.12 -28.68 37.33
C PRO A 661 -8.05 -28.65 38.54
N LEU A 662 -8.78 -27.55 38.78
CA LEU A 662 -9.72 -27.48 39.89
C LEU A 662 -10.86 -28.51 39.78
N ARG A 663 -11.32 -28.78 38.56
CA ARG A 663 -12.33 -29.82 38.29
C ARG A 663 -11.79 -31.23 38.52
N ALA A 664 -10.56 -31.49 38.09
CA ALA A 664 -9.89 -32.75 38.34
C ALA A 664 -9.69 -32.97 39.85
N LEU A 665 -9.27 -31.93 40.58
CA LEU A 665 -9.13 -31.95 42.03
C LEU A 665 -10.48 -32.23 42.73
N ALA A 666 -11.57 -31.59 42.30
CA ALA A 666 -12.89 -31.84 42.86
C ALA A 666 -13.31 -33.31 42.70
N GLY A 667 -13.11 -33.90 41.52
CA GLY A 667 -13.40 -35.32 41.28
C GLY A 667 -12.53 -36.26 42.14
N GLN A 668 -11.24 -35.95 42.28
CA GLN A 668 -10.32 -36.73 43.12
C GLN A 668 -10.67 -36.66 44.62
N ALA A 669 -11.00 -35.46 45.11
CA ALA A 669 -11.40 -35.25 46.50
C ALA A 669 -12.70 -36.00 46.83
N GLU A 670 -13.68 -35.96 45.93
CA GLU A 670 -14.95 -36.70 46.09
C GLU A 670 -14.76 -38.22 46.05
N ALA A 671 -13.94 -38.74 45.13
CA ALA A 671 -13.63 -40.16 45.05
C ALA A 671 -12.94 -40.66 46.34
N LEU A 672 -11.96 -39.89 46.85
CA LEU A 672 -11.29 -40.21 48.10
C LEU A 672 -12.25 -40.17 49.30
N ALA A 673 -13.13 -39.15 49.36
CA ALA A 673 -14.16 -39.06 50.40
C ALA A 673 -15.20 -40.18 50.31
N ALA A 674 -15.47 -40.71 49.12
CA ALA A 674 -16.33 -41.88 48.88
C ALA A 674 -15.64 -43.22 49.17
N GLY A 675 -14.38 -43.21 49.63
CA GLY A 675 -13.67 -44.41 50.05
C GLY A 675 -12.69 -45.00 49.02
N ASP A 676 -12.43 -44.34 47.89
CA ASP A 676 -11.34 -44.75 46.99
C ASP A 676 -9.98 -44.47 47.63
N ARG A 677 -9.41 -45.50 48.25
CA ARG A 677 -8.07 -45.46 48.85
C ARG A 677 -7.01 -46.07 47.94
N LYS A 678 -7.37 -46.70 46.81
CA LYS A 678 -6.44 -47.43 45.93
C LYS A 678 -5.74 -46.49 44.96
N THR A 679 -6.42 -45.43 44.54
CA THR A 679 -5.87 -44.44 43.62
C THR A 679 -4.88 -43.51 44.33
N VAL A 680 -3.62 -43.53 43.91
CA VAL A 680 -2.58 -42.60 44.41
C VAL A 680 -2.77 -41.22 43.78
N LEU A 681 -2.75 -40.17 44.61
CA LEU A 681 -2.93 -38.80 44.18
C LEU A 681 -1.59 -38.09 43.99
N PHE A 682 -1.13 -37.98 42.74
CA PHE A 682 0.13 -37.31 42.42
C PHE A 682 -0.03 -35.79 42.22
N PRO A 683 0.66 -34.94 42.99
CA PRO A 683 0.69 -33.49 42.76
C PRO A 683 1.43 -33.17 41.45
N ARG A 684 0.69 -32.91 40.36
CA ARG A 684 1.25 -32.55 39.04
C ARG A 684 1.57 -31.06 38.89
N HIS A 685 1.01 -30.22 39.77
CA HIS A 685 1.16 -28.76 39.71
C HIS A 685 1.88 -28.25 40.97
N HIS A 686 2.69 -27.20 40.83
CA HIS A 686 3.43 -26.57 41.94
C HIS A 686 2.71 -25.33 42.51
N ASP A 687 1.39 -25.37 42.50
CA ASP A 687 0.49 -24.27 42.89
C ASP A 687 -0.44 -24.64 44.05
N GLU A 688 -1.41 -23.77 44.37
CA GLU A 688 -2.39 -24.03 45.43
C GLU A 688 -3.21 -25.31 45.18
N VAL A 689 -3.50 -25.65 43.92
CA VAL A 689 -4.22 -26.88 43.54
C VAL A 689 -3.37 -28.10 43.85
N GLY A 690 -2.11 -28.12 43.40
CA GLY A 690 -1.19 -29.22 43.69
C GLY A 690 -0.87 -29.38 45.18
N ALA A 691 -0.84 -28.28 45.93
CA ALA A 691 -0.65 -28.32 47.38
C ALA A 691 -1.87 -28.95 48.11
N VAL A 692 -3.09 -28.73 47.62
CA VAL A 692 -4.29 -29.43 48.10
C VAL A 692 -4.23 -30.91 47.73
N VAL A 693 -3.85 -31.28 46.50
CA VAL A 693 -3.67 -32.69 46.09
C VAL A 693 -2.67 -33.41 47.01
N ARG A 694 -1.54 -32.78 47.32
CA ARG A 694 -0.55 -33.33 48.26
C ARG A 694 -1.13 -33.55 49.65
N SER A 695 -1.98 -32.62 50.12
CA SER A 695 -2.65 -32.74 51.41
C SER A 695 -3.65 -33.89 51.41
N LEU A 696 -4.39 -34.10 50.31
CA LEU A 696 -5.31 -35.23 50.15
C LEU A 696 -4.58 -36.57 50.13
N GLU A 697 -3.41 -36.66 49.51
CA GLU A 697 -2.59 -37.88 49.51
C GLU A 697 -2.10 -38.23 50.93
N LEU A 698 -1.69 -37.23 51.72
CA LEU A 698 -1.32 -37.46 53.11
C LEU A 698 -2.52 -37.93 53.95
N ILE A 699 -3.72 -37.36 53.71
CA ILE A 699 -4.96 -37.81 54.35
C ILE A 699 -5.30 -39.26 53.95
N ARG A 700 -5.13 -39.63 52.67
CA ARG A 700 -5.34 -40.99 52.18
C ARG A 700 -4.43 -41.99 52.91
N GLN A 701 -3.15 -41.66 53.08
CA GLN A 701 -2.18 -42.49 53.81
C GLN A 701 -2.58 -42.66 55.28
N GLN A 702 -2.94 -41.57 55.97
CA GLN A 702 -3.41 -41.62 57.36
C GLN A 702 -4.66 -42.50 57.54
N LEU A 703 -5.61 -42.42 56.61
CA LEU A 703 -6.81 -43.27 56.61
C LEU A 703 -6.52 -44.76 56.29
N GLN A 704 -5.44 -45.06 55.56
CA GLN A 704 -4.98 -46.43 55.33
C GLN A 704 -4.25 -47.04 56.53
N GLU A 705 -3.64 -46.21 57.38
CA GLU A 705 -2.90 -46.65 58.58
C GLU A 705 -3.80 -46.82 59.82
N GLN A 706 -4.93 -46.12 59.91
CA GLN A 706 -5.89 -46.23 61.03
C GLN A 706 -6.41 -47.65 61.35
N PRO A 707 -6.67 -48.55 60.37
CA PRO A 707 -7.07 -49.93 60.67
C PRO A 707 -5.99 -50.71 61.44
N ARG A 708 -4.70 -50.47 61.18
CA ARG A 708 -3.58 -51.20 61.84
C ARG A 708 -3.39 -50.83 63.30
N LYS A 709 -3.87 -49.66 63.73
CA LYS A 709 -3.76 -49.19 65.13
C LYS A 709 -4.85 -49.77 66.05
N ARG A 710 -5.94 -50.32 65.48
CA ARG A 710 -7.02 -50.96 66.25
C ARG A 710 -6.68 -52.40 66.67
N ASP A 711 -5.78 -53.08 65.94
CA ASP A 711 -5.42 -54.50 66.18
C ASP A 711 -4.08 -54.70 66.92
N GLY A 712 -3.43 -53.62 67.37
CA GLY A 712 -2.06 -53.63 67.91
C GLY A 712 -1.91 -53.40 69.42
N GLY A 713 -2.79 -53.98 70.26
CA GLY A 713 -2.84 -53.67 71.70
C GLY A 713 -3.03 -54.84 72.65
N SER A 714 -2.12 -55.83 72.65
CA SER A 714 -1.63 -56.53 73.88
C SER A 714 -0.66 -57.68 73.50
N ARG A 715 0.65 -57.41 73.44
CA ARG A 715 1.69 -58.43 73.66
C ARG A 715 2.53 -57.99 74.85
N THR A 716 2.29 -58.60 75.99
CA THR A 716 3.11 -58.51 77.19
C THR A 716 4.32 -59.45 77.05
N PRO A 717 5.55 -59.04 77.42
CA PRO A 717 6.72 -59.91 77.44
C PRO A 717 7.05 -60.44 78.86
N ALA A 718 7.94 -61.45 78.90
CA ALA A 718 8.54 -62.17 80.05
C ALA A 718 7.74 -63.41 80.57
N GLY A 719 8.35 -64.55 80.93
CA GLY A 719 9.75 -64.91 81.14
C GLY A 719 9.95 -66.44 81.25
N VAL A 720 11.22 -66.87 81.36
CA VAL A 720 11.71 -68.26 81.28
C VAL A 720 11.87 -68.90 82.67
N GLY A 721 11.64 -70.23 82.76
CA GLY A 721 12.15 -71.18 83.78
C GLY A 721 11.06 -71.85 84.64
N ARG A 722 11.00 -73.17 84.89
CA ARG A 722 12.02 -74.23 84.97
C ARG A 722 11.36 -75.63 84.92
N ASN A 723 11.92 -76.57 84.17
CA ASN A 723 12.54 -77.82 84.67
C ASN A 723 13.43 -78.42 83.59
#